data_AF-A0A8S1S280-F1
#
_entry.id   AF-A0A8S1S280-F1
#
_cell.length_a   1.000
_cell.length_b   1.000
_cell.length_c   1.000
_cell.angle_alpha   90.00
_cell.angle_beta   90.00
_cell.angle_gamma   90.00
#
_symmetry.space_group_name_H-M   'P 1'
#
loop_
_entity.id
_entity.type
_entity.pdbx_description
1 polymer ?
#
loop_
_entity_poly.entity_id
_entity_poly.type
_entity_poly.pdbx_seq_one_letter_code
_entity_poly.pdbx_strand_id
1 'polypeptide(L)'
;MQYTLQENKALAEIFNQVKDVDKHIFCVIFKILRKEKVQDCIAYLSDNENQRQLEQQIQQLGENLSKADTEQKLSVVRYDMKQITDVLKKLKNHDLNKKDFSSEENEQSILSLISSIKHNRQIIEFLQFLVYLTSIDNTLIQCGSNSLYLLVQLKVDLRNKNFENIKIQNTSLVGANLVRCNLSGSELENVNINGINLNGALLLNCRWNKLRIHELIKLNGHDHRVNSVCFSPDGYTLASGSDDNTIRLWDVKSGKQQAKLDGHAGKIMSVCFSPDGHTLAAGSWDNSICLWDVKIKKKIIKLVGHTDTVQSVCFSPDGNILASGSGDRSICLWDVKTGQQIAKLDGHSDDVRSVCFSPDGNILASGSDDNSIRLWDVKSGKQKAKFDVHINRILSVCFSPDGNKLASGSGDKSIRLWDTKIGQQKAKLVGHSDYVRSVCFSPDGNILASGSDDNSIRLWDVKTGQQKAIIDDHTNIVSSVCFSPDGNTLASGSFDMSISLLDVKTRQQKAKFDGHNSEILSVSFSPDGNTLASGSDDKSIRLWDAKTGQQKAQLDGHENWVMSVCFSPDGKILASGSNDQSIRLWDIKTGQQKAKLDGHTNGIFSVCFSPVENTLASGSYDKSIRLWDVKTEQQKAKLDGHGGTVWSVCFSPDGNTLASGSDDKCIRLWDAKTGQQKAKLDGHAGEIMSVCFSPDGNTLASGSWDNSIRLWDVKTGQQKAKLDGHAREIMSVCFSPDGNTIASGSYDKSIRLWDVKSEQQKAQLDGHSDYVKSVCFSPNANTLSSGSGDKSIRLWAVNTRQQKDKLDGQTDGIISVCFSPDGNTLASGSYDHSIRLWDVKNGKEFLPNDKIYKDILTNFKASPFQNNPLSVISTYITTLLISQQQKIQAQGALILKGEFINQSGIDIKTFLKQKGSCFLENFKQERS
;
A
#
# COMPACT_ATOMS: atom_id res chain seq x y z
N MET A 1 26.89 29.67 15.52
CA MET A 1 27.75 28.77 14.72
C MET A 1 29.13 28.55 15.37
N GLN A 2 29.99 29.57 15.56
CA GLN A 2 31.29 29.39 16.25
C GLN A 2 31.16 28.89 17.71
N TYR A 3 30.18 29.41 18.45
CA TYR A 3 29.86 29.00 19.82
C TYR A 3 29.45 27.51 19.90
N THR A 4 28.49 27.08 19.08
CA THR A 4 28.02 25.69 18.97
C THR A 4 29.12 24.70 18.57
N LEU A 5 30.12 25.15 17.79
CA LEU A 5 31.26 24.33 17.40
C LEU A 5 32.26 24.12 18.56
N GLN A 6 32.45 25.13 19.41
CA GLN A 6 33.26 25.03 20.63
C GLN A 6 32.59 24.13 21.67
N GLU A 7 31.28 24.22 21.85
CA GLU A 7 30.52 23.36 22.77
C GLU A 7 30.59 21.89 22.38
N ASN A 8 30.49 21.55 21.09
CA ASN A 8 30.59 20.16 20.64
C ASN A 8 32.01 19.59 20.77
N LYS A 9 33.05 20.42 20.65
CA LYS A 9 34.43 20.00 20.97
C LYS A 9 34.58 19.70 22.46
N ALA A 10 34.05 20.57 23.33
CA ALA A 10 34.03 20.32 24.77
C ALA A 10 33.25 19.04 25.12
N LEU A 11 32.15 18.76 24.42
CA LEU A 11 31.39 17.52 24.61
C LEU A 11 32.16 16.27 24.17
N ALA A 12 32.90 16.34 23.05
CA ALA A 12 33.79 15.25 22.63
C ALA A 12 34.89 14.98 23.66
N GLU A 13 35.47 16.03 24.26
CA GLU A 13 36.44 15.91 25.36
C GLU A 13 35.84 15.32 26.64
N ILE A 14 34.57 15.64 26.93
CA ILE A 14 33.81 15.02 28.02
C ILE A 14 33.64 13.53 27.76
N PHE A 15 33.20 13.12 26.56
CA PHE A 15 33.05 11.70 26.22
C PHE A 15 34.39 10.96 26.13
N ASN A 16 35.48 11.62 25.75
CA ASN A 16 36.80 10.98 25.70
C ASN A 16 37.33 10.54 27.07
N GLN A 17 36.77 11.03 28.19
CA GLN A 17 37.16 10.57 29.53
C GLN A 17 36.66 9.15 29.84
N VAL A 18 35.63 8.66 29.16
CA VAL A 18 35.14 7.29 29.31
C VAL A 18 35.71 6.32 28.26
N LYS A 19 36.67 6.75 27.43
CA LYS A 19 37.20 5.92 26.33
C LYS A 19 37.90 4.65 26.83
N ASP A 20 38.48 4.70 28.02
CA ASP A 20 39.27 3.61 28.62
C ASP A 20 38.47 2.84 29.69
N VAL A 21 37.21 3.20 29.91
CA VAL A 21 36.33 2.58 30.92
C VAL A 21 35.87 1.19 30.47
N ASP A 22 35.89 0.20 31.36
CA ASP A 22 35.36 -1.13 31.06
C ASP A 22 33.84 -1.07 30.83
N LYS A 23 33.40 -1.46 29.63
CA LYS A 23 31.98 -1.54 29.24
C LYS A 23 31.11 -2.35 30.21
N HIS A 24 31.68 -3.35 30.91
CA HIS A 24 30.92 -4.16 31.86
C HIS A 24 30.50 -3.35 33.08
N ILE A 25 31.29 -2.33 33.46
CA ILE A 25 31.01 -1.51 34.62
C ILE A 25 29.72 -0.71 34.44
N PHE A 26 29.39 -0.24 33.23
CA PHE A 26 28.12 0.45 32.95
C PHE A 26 26.91 -0.43 33.27
N CYS A 27 26.97 -1.72 32.90
CA CYS A 27 25.92 -2.69 33.15
C CYS A 27 25.79 -3.00 34.65
N VAL A 28 26.92 -3.16 35.35
CA VAL A 28 26.90 -3.42 36.79
C VAL A 28 26.37 -2.21 37.56
N ILE A 29 26.88 -1.01 37.27
CA ILE A 29 26.41 0.24 37.86
C ILE A 29 24.90 0.39 37.64
N PHE A 30 24.42 0.23 36.41
CA PHE A 30 22.97 0.34 36.13
C PHE A 30 22.13 -0.67 36.93
N LYS A 31 22.56 -1.94 37.01
CA LYS A 31 21.86 -2.97 37.80
C LYS A 31 21.78 -2.61 39.28
N ILE A 32 22.86 -2.07 39.84
CA ILE A 32 22.91 -1.68 41.25
C ILE A 32 22.04 -0.46 41.49
N LEU A 33 22.19 0.60 40.69
CA LEU A 33 21.36 1.79 40.79
C LEU A 33 19.85 1.46 40.71
N ARG A 34 19.47 0.51 39.84
CA ARG A 34 18.09 0.02 39.72
C ARG A 34 17.66 -0.81 40.95
N LYS A 35 18.53 -1.67 41.48
CA LYS A 35 18.26 -2.49 42.67
C LYS A 35 18.07 -1.64 43.92
N GLU A 36 18.91 -0.63 44.09
CA GLU A 36 18.92 0.28 45.25
C GLU A 36 17.88 1.43 45.11
N LYS A 37 17.10 1.45 44.02
CA LYS A 37 16.07 2.47 43.73
C LYS A 37 16.60 3.92 43.83
N VAL A 38 17.80 4.13 43.31
CA VAL A 38 18.46 5.44 43.31
C VAL A 38 17.63 6.45 42.52
N GLN A 39 17.62 7.71 42.94
CA GLN A 39 16.97 8.82 42.22
C GLN A 39 17.95 9.92 41.79
N ASP A 40 19.12 10.00 42.42
CA ASP A 40 20.24 10.87 42.03
C ASP A 40 21.49 10.01 41.84
N CYS A 41 21.79 9.67 40.59
CA CYS A 41 22.90 8.79 40.25
C CYS A 41 24.25 9.44 40.57
N ILE A 42 24.35 10.76 40.45
CA ILE A 42 25.59 11.49 40.69
C ILE A 42 25.88 11.55 42.18
N ALA A 43 24.88 11.80 43.01
CA ALA A 43 25.02 11.77 44.47
C ALA A 43 25.40 10.37 44.94
N TYR A 44 24.70 9.33 44.45
CA TYR A 44 24.99 7.95 44.80
C TYR A 44 26.41 7.53 44.42
N LEU A 45 26.84 7.84 43.19
CA LEU A 45 28.19 7.51 42.71
C LEU A 45 29.28 8.40 43.33
N SER A 46 28.93 9.54 43.94
CA SER A 46 29.90 10.42 44.64
C SER A 46 30.06 10.09 46.12
N ASP A 47 29.20 9.25 46.69
CA ASP A 47 29.24 8.88 48.09
C ASP A 47 30.26 7.75 48.33
N ASN A 48 31.14 7.96 49.32
CA ASN A 48 32.25 7.05 49.58
C ASN A 48 31.80 5.68 50.12
N GLU A 49 30.66 5.60 50.81
CA GLU A 49 30.12 4.33 51.32
C GLU A 49 29.47 3.54 50.18
N ASN A 50 28.69 4.22 49.34
CA ASN A 50 28.09 3.62 48.14
C ASN A 50 29.16 3.15 47.14
N GLN A 51 30.24 3.90 46.95
CA GLN A 51 31.38 3.47 46.13
C GLN A 51 32.00 2.17 46.66
N ARG A 52 32.23 2.07 47.99
CA ARG A 52 32.75 0.83 48.61
C ARG A 52 31.78 -0.34 48.46
N GLN A 53 30.47 -0.09 48.57
CA GLN A 53 29.45 -1.12 48.37
C GLN A 53 29.39 -1.57 46.90
N LEU A 54 29.55 -0.64 45.94
CA LEU A 54 29.65 -0.93 44.51
C LEU A 54 30.88 -1.80 44.22
N GLU A 55 32.03 -1.47 44.79
CA GLU A 55 33.26 -2.26 44.66
C GLU A 55 33.06 -3.70 45.13
N GLN A 56 32.42 -3.89 46.28
CA GLN A 56 32.13 -5.20 46.84
C GLN A 56 31.15 -6.01 45.98
N GLN A 57 30.12 -5.36 45.43
CA GLN A 57 29.13 -6.02 44.57
C GLN A 57 29.72 -6.36 43.19
N ILE A 58 30.58 -5.49 42.64
CA ILE A 58 31.34 -5.76 41.40
C ILE A 58 32.28 -6.96 41.62
N GLN A 59 32.90 -7.06 42.79
CA GLN A 59 33.76 -8.19 43.16
C GLN A 59 32.97 -9.51 43.30
N GLN A 60 31.74 -9.47 43.79
CA GLN A 60 30.87 -10.66 43.94
C GLN A 60 30.27 -11.16 42.61
N LEU A 61 30.11 -10.28 41.61
CA LEU A 61 29.54 -10.61 40.30
C LEU A 61 30.58 -11.18 39.30
N GLY A 62 31.88 -11.11 39.62
CA GLY A 62 32.96 -11.66 38.81
C GLY A 62 33.21 -13.14 39.09
N GLU A 63 32.67 -14.04 38.27
CA GLU A 63 33.14 -15.43 38.23
C GLU A 63 34.60 -15.46 37.71
N ASN A 64 35.48 -16.08 38.50
CA ASN A 64 36.94 -16.25 38.33
C ASN A 64 37.84 -15.05 38.65
N LEU A 65 38.10 -14.85 39.95
CA LEU A 65 39.24 -14.07 40.43
C LEU A 65 40.12 -14.95 41.33
N SER A 66 41.31 -15.33 40.84
CA SER A 66 42.37 -15.87 41.70
C SER A 66 42.93 -14.75 42.58
N LYS A 67 43.26 -15.07 43.83
CA LYS A 67 43.51 -14.10 44.92
C LYS A 67 44.67 -13.11 44.68
N ALA A 68 45.50 -13.28 43.64
CA ALA A 68 46.62 -12.37 43.34
C ALA A 68 46.24 -11.17 42.43
N ASP A 69 45.07 -11.17 41.79
CA ASP A 69 44.64 -10.11 40.84
C ASP A 69 43.70 -9.05 41.45
N THR A 70 43.33 -9.19 42.73
CA THR A 70 42.16 -8.49 43.29
C THR A 70 42.37 -6.98 43.44
N GLU A 71 43.56 -6.53 43.86
CA GLU A 71 43.82 -5.11 44.15
C GLU A 71 44.07 -4.28 42.87
N GLN A 72 44.72 -4.88 41.86
CA GLN A 72 44.91 -4.26 40.54
C GLN A 72 43.60 -4.18 39.75
N LYS A 73 42.68 -5.14 39.93
CA LYS A 73 41.33 -5.06 39.33
C LYS A 73 40.42 -4.09 40.07
N LEU A 74 40.52 -4.00 41.41
CA LEU A 74 39.80 -3.01 42.21
C LEU A 74 40.25 -1.57 41.90
N SER A 75 41.54 -1.34 41.62
CA SER A 75 42.02 -0.02 41.23
C SER A 75 41.49 0.44 39.86
N VAL A 76 41.34 -0.49 38.90
CA VAL A 76 40.67 -0.25 37.62
C VAL A 76 39.18 0.07 37.82
N VAL A 77 38.48 -0.70 38.64
CA VAL A 77 37.07 -0.43 38.99
C VAL A 77 36.88 0.95 39.64
N ARG A 78 37.76 1.33 40.57
CA ARG A 78 37.77 2.68 41.18
C ARG A 78 38.01 3.78 40.15
N TYR A 79 38.97 3.56 39.26
CA TYR A 79 39.27 4.50 38.19
C TYR A 79 38.05 4.70 37.28
N ASP A 80 37.44 3.60 36.84
CA ASP A 80 36.28 3.61 35.96
C ASP A 80 35.06 4.29 36.58
N MET A 81 34.75 3.97 37.85
CA MET A 81 33.66 4.63 38.58
C MET A 81 33.92 6.13 38.73
N LYS A 82 35.17 6.53 38.99
CA LYS A 82 35.54 7.94 39.09
C LYS A 82 35.37 8.66 37.74
N GLN A 83 35.83 8.07 36.64
CA GLN A 83 35.63 8.64 35.30
C GLN A 83 34.15 8.80 34.97
N ILE A 84 33.33 7.79 35.27
CA ILE A 84 31.88 7.85 35.07
C ILE A 84 31.26 8.98 35.89
N THR A 85 31.62 9.06 37.18
CA THR A 85 31.09 10.08 38.09
C THR A 85 31.47 11.49 37.64
N ASP A 86 32.72 11.69 37.24
CA ASP A 86 33.24 12.97 36.77
C ASP A 86 32.57 13.40 35.45
N VAL A 87 32.36 12.46 34.54
CA VAL A 87 31.63 12.73 33.28
C VAL A 87 30.16 13.03 33.56
N LEU A 88 29.48 12.29 34.43
CA LEU A 88 28.08 12.58 34.78
C LEU A 88 27.94 13.98 35.43
N LYS A 89 28.88 14.38 36.30
CA LYS A 89 28.92 15.75 36.88
C LYS A 89 29.06 16.82 35.81
N LYS A 90 29.92 16.61 34.81
CA LYS A 90 30.09 17.52 33.67
C LYS A 90 28.81 17.59 32.83
N LEU A 91 28.21 16.44 32.53
CA LEU A 91 26.99 16.35 31.73
C LEU A 91 25.77 16.97 32.42
N LYS A 92 25.66 16.90 33.75
CA LYS A 92 24.54 17.50 34.52
C LYS A 92 24.31 18.97 34.17
N ASN A 93 25.39 19.72 33.99
CA ASN A 93 25.36 21.15 33.70
C ASN A 93 25.61 21.49 32.23
N HIS A 94 25.92 20.50 31.40
CA HIS A 94 26.17 20.67 29.97
C HIS A 94 24.88 20.89 29.20
N ASP A 95 24.99 21.51 28.01
CA ASP A 95 23.86 21.71 27.11
C ASP A 95 23.19 20.40 26.67
N LEU A 96 23.95 19.30 26.67
CA LEU A 96 23.44 17.95 26.42
C LEU A 96 22.28 17.61 27.38
N ASN A 97 22.23 18.22 28.56
CA ASN A 97 21.16 18.01 29.54
C ASN A 97 20.17 19.19 29.66
N LYS A 98 20.32 20.25 28.85
CA LYS A 98 19.50 21.47 28.95
C LYS A 98 18.72 21.80 27.68
N LYS A 99 19.25 21.43 26.50
CA LYS A 99 18.70 21.81 25.19
C LYS A 99 18.22 20.58 24.42
N ASP A 100 17.31 20.79 23.47
CA ASP A 100 16.95 19.79 22.46
C ASP A 100 18.10 19.70 21.43
N PHE A 101 18.88 18.61 21.48
CA PHE A 101 19.99 18.40 20.53
C PHE A 101 19.48 17.96 19.15
N SER A 102 18.18 17.73 18.97
CA SER A 102 17.60 17.39 17.68
C SER A 102 17.05 18.60 16.91
N SER A 103 17.21 19.82 17.43
CA SER A 103 16.77 21.04 16.74
C SER A 103 17.64 21.36 15.51
N GLU A 104 17.02 21.93 14.48
CA GLU A 104 17.65 22.30 13.20
C GLU A 104 18.83 23.27 13.37
N GLU A 105 18.82 24.09 14.44
CA GLU A 105 19.91 25.02 14.78
C GLU A 105 21.25 24.32 15.06
N ASN A 106 21.24 23.02 15.37
CA ASN A 106 22.41 22.26 15.79
C ASN A 106 22.96 21.27 14.73
N GLU A 107 22.32 21.10 13.57
CA GLU A 107 22.58 19.99 12.64
C GLU A 107 24.05 19.90 12.16
N GLN A 108 24.63 21.00 11.67
CA GLN A 108 26.04 21.03 11.22
C GLN A 108 27.03 20.76 12.35
N SER A 109 26.68 21.15 13.58
CA SER A 109 27.54 21.02 14.74
C SER A 109 27.55 19.60 15.30
N ILE A 110 26.43 18.88 15.20
CA ILE A 110 26.27 17.48 15.61
C ILE A 110 27.04 16.53 14.69
N LEU A 111 27.11 16.80 13.39
CA LEU A 111 27.92 16.00 12.46
C LEU A 111 29.40 15.98 12.86
N SER A 112 29.92 17.11 13.37
CA SER A 112 31.30 17.20 13.86
C SER A 112 31.52 16.34 15.12
N LEU A 113 30.57 16.37 16.07
CA LEU A 113 30.59 15.54 17.27
C LEU A 113 30.52 14.05 16.91
N ILE A 114 29.57 13.66 16.06
CA ILE A 114 29.42 12.28 15.56
C ILE A 114 30.72 11.78 14.94
N SER A 115 31.35 12.59 14.09
CA SER A 115 32.63 12.21 13.47
C SER A 115 33.74 11.98 14.48
N SER A 116 33.73 12.70 15.61
CA SER A 116 34.73 12.55 16.67
C SER A 116 34.53 11.31 17.54
N ILE A 117 33.27 10.87 17.73
CA ILE A 117 32.94 9.76 18.65
C ILE A 117 32.60 8.43 17.97
N LYS A 118 32.31 8.42 16.66
CA LYS A 118 31.82 7.23 15.92
C LYS A 118 32.72 5.99 15.98
N HIS A 119 34.02 6.15 16.20
CA HIS A 119 34.98 5.05 16.23
C HIS A 119 35.26 4.52 17.64
N ASN A 120 34.66 5.12 18.67
CA ASN A 120 34.92 4.77 20.06
C ASN A 120 33.78 3.92 20.63
N ARG A 121 34.03 2.62 20.76
CA ARG A 121 33.03 1.66 21.27
C ARG A 121 32.63 1.97 22.70
N GLN A 122 33.55 2.38 23.56
CA GLN A 122 33.28 2.71 24.95
C GLN A 122 32.38 3.94 25.07
N ILE A 123 32.56 4.94 24.21
CA ILE A 123 31.63 6.08 24.14
C ILE A 123 30.23 5.62 23.73
N ILE A 124 30.10 4.69 22.77
CA ILE A 124 28.79 4.14 22.38
C ILE A 124 28.12 3.38 23.55
N GLU A 125 28.89 2.57 24.29
CA GLU A 125 28.38 1.87 25.50
C GLU A 125 27.99 2.87 26.59
N PHE A 126 28.74 3.96 26.74
CA PHE A 126 28.42 5.04 27.67
C PHE A 126 27.15 5.81 27.26
N LEU A 127 26.95 6.10 25.97
CA LEU A 127 25.71 6.70 25.47
C LEU A 127 24.51 5.79 25.77
N GLN A 128 24.65 4.47 25.62
CA GLN A 128 23.59 3.52 26.01
C GLN A 128 23.33 3.54 27.51
N PHE A 129 24.38 3.63 28.32
CA PHE A 129 24.28 3.81 29.76
C PHE A 129 23.48 5.07 30.13
N LEU A 130 23.73 6.20 29.48
CA LEU A 130 22.95 7.43 29.68
C LEU A 130 21.46 7.26 29.33
N VAL A 131 21.12 6.50 28.29
CA VAL A 131 19.72 6.15 27.98
C VAL A 131 19.09 5.35 29.12
N TYR A 132 19.80 4.36 29.67
CA TYR A 132 19.31 3.56 30.78
C TYR A 132 19.11 4.37 32.07
N LEU A 133 19.99 5.34 32.34
CA LEU A 133 19.87 6.22 33.52
C LEU A 133 18.57 7.04 33.53
N THR A 134 17.93 7.27 32.38
CA THR A 134 16.62 7.96 32.33
C THR A 134 15.50 7.22 33.07
N SER A 135 15.65 5.91 33.28
CA SER A 135 14.72 5.09 34.08
C SER A 135 14.92 5.22 35.59
N ILE A 136 15.99 5.91 36.02
CA ILE A 136 16.44 6.00 37.42
C ILE A 136 16.43 7.47 37.87
N ASP A 137 17.09 8.35 37.12
CA ASP A 137 17.38 9.72 37.52
C ASP A 137 16.68 10.72 36.58
N ASN A 138 15.68 11.42 37.12
CA ASN A 138 14.90 12.41 36.38
C ASN A 138 15.76 13.62 35.95
N THR A 139 16.87 13.90 36.64
CA THR A 139 17.76 15.02 36.31
C THR A 139 18.59 14.76 35.06
N LEU A 140 18.63 13.52 34.58
CA LEU A 140 19.38 13.09 33.40
C LEU A 140 18.47 12.76 32.19
N ILE A 141 17.16 13.02 32.26
CA ILE A 141 16.22 12.70 31.17
C ILE A 141 16.64 13.36 29.86
N GLN A 142 16.95 14.66 29.87
CA GLN A 142 17.35 15.36 28.63
C GLN A 142 18.70 14.85 28.12
N CYS A 143 19.66 14.60 29.02
CA CYS A 143 20.96 13.99 28.69
C CYS A 143 20.79 12.62 28.01
N GLY A 144 19.97 11.74 28.57
CA GLY A 144 19.68 10.44 28.00
C GLY A 144 18.85 10.51 26.71
N SER A 145 17.94 11.48 26.59
CA SER A 145 17.16 11.75 25.36
C SER A 145 18.08 12.13 24.21
N ASN A 146 19.00 13.06 24.46
CA ASN A 146 20.00 13.49 23.48
C ASN A 146 21.03 12.38 23.22
N SER A 147 21.34 11.53 24.20
CA SER A 147 22.19 10.34 24.00
C SER A 147 21.53 9.31 23.11
N LEU A 148 20.21 9.07 23.26
CA LEU A 148 19.46 8.20 22.36
C LEU A 148 19.42 8.76 20.94
N TYR A 149 19.22 10.06 20.79
CA TYR A 149 19.34 10.73 19.49
C TYR A 149 20.74 10.54 18.88
N LEU A 150 21.82 10.76 19.64
CA LEU A 150 23.18 10.52 19.16
C LEU A 150 23.40 9.07 18.74
N LEU A 151 22.89 8.08 19.49
CA LEU A 151 22.96 6.66 19.12
C LEU A 151 22.24 6.37 17.79
N VAL A 152 21.09 7.00 17.57
CA VAL A 152 20.34 6.91 16.31
C VAL A 152 21.15 7.51 15.16
N GLN A 153 21.73 8.70 15.34
CA GLN A 153 22.57 9.35 14.32
C GLN A 153 23.88 8.57 14.05
N LEU A 154 24.44 7.95 15.09
CA LEU A 154 25.62 7.07 15.01
C LEU A 154 25.33 5.73 14.35
N LYS A 155 24.07 5.44 14.00
CA LYS A 155 23.66 4.17 13.37
C LYS A 155 23.95 2.96 14.25
N VAL A 156 23.90 3.13 15.57
CA VAL A 156 24.14 2.05 16.53
C VAL A 156 23.02 1.02 16.41
N ASP A 157 23.38 -0.26 16.48
CA ASP A 157 22.39 -1.34 16.51
C ASP A 157 21.65 -1.34 17.86
N LEU A 158 20.44 -0.80 17.86
CA LEU A 158 19.56 -0.73 19.02
C LEU A 158 18.59 -1.93 19.10
N ARG A 159 18.66 -2.90 18.18
CA ARG A 159 17.71 -4.02 18.14
C ARG A 159 17.84 -4.89 19.39
N ASN A 160 16.72 -5.44 19.85
CA ASN A 160 16.64 -6.33 21.02
C ASN A 160 17.12 -5.69 22.34
N LYS A 161 17.23 -4.36 22.43
CA LYS A 161 17.63 -3.68 23.66
C LYS A 161 16.48 -3.63 24.67
N ASN A 162 16.82 -3.68 25.96
CA ASN A 162 15.85 -3.65 27.04
C ASN A 162 15.67 -2.23 27.59
N PHE A 163 14.91 -1.41 26.89
CA PHE A 163 14.57 -0.03 27.27
C PHE A 163 13.30 0.07 28.14
N GLU A 164 13.21 -0.81 29.13
CA GLU A 164 12.10 -0.79 30.08
C GLU A 164 12.17 0.45 30.98
N ASN A 165 11.03 1.12 31.20
CA ASN A 165 10.87 2.29 32.06
C ASN A 165 11.72 3.52 31.70
N ILE A 166 12.31 3.57 30.50
CA ILE A 166 13.06 4.75 30.06
C ILE A 166 12.14 5.97 29.90
N LYS A 167 12.71 7.15 30.11
CA LYS A 167 12.01 8.42 29.92
C LYS A 167 12.77 9.25 28.89
N ILE A 168 12.08 9.62 27.82
CA ILE A 168 12.69 10.40 26.73
C ILE A 168 11.79 11.61 26.44
N GLN A 169 12.40 12.78 26.34
CA GLN A 169 11.67 14.02 26.10
C GLN A 169 12.40 14.92 25.13
N ASN A 170 11.65 15.81 24.45
CA ASN A 170 12.19 16.92 23.66
C ASN A 170 13.38 16.51 22.78
N THR A 171 13.14 15.52 21.93
CA THR A 171 14.15 14.98 21.03
C THR A 171 13.53 14.36 19.77
N SER A 172 14.38 13.87 18.89
CA SER A 172 14.02 13.20 17.64
C SER A 172 14.53 11.77 17.65
N LEU A 173 13.65 10.83 17.33
CA LEU A 173 13.97 9.42 17.06
C LEU A 173 13.72 9.09 15.59
N VAL A 174 13.88 10.08 14.72
CA VAL A 174 13.66 9.89 13.28
C VAL A 174 14.62 8.84 12.74
N GLY A 175 14.07 7.80 12.13
CA GLY A 175 14.83 6.67 11.60
C GLY A 175 15.38 5.71 12.66
N ALA A 176 14.97 5.82 13.93
CA ALA A 176 15.44 4.93 14.98
C ALA A 176 14.99 3.48 14.75
N ASN A 177 15.93 2.54 14.85
CA ASN A 177 15.67 1.11 14.66
C ASN A 177 15.54 0.39 16.02
N LEU A 178 14.32 0.29 16.53
CA LEU A 178 13.97 -0.31 17.83
C LEU A 178 13.27 -1.66 17.69
N VAL A 179 13.63 -2.43 16.65
CA VAL A 179 13.07 -3.76 16.41
C VAL A 179 13.31 -4.66 17.62
N ARG A 180 12.23 -5.32 18.09
CA ARG A 180 12.23 -6.22 19.25
C ARG A 180 12.74 -5.60 20.55
N CYS A 181 12.77 -4.27 20.64
CA CYS A 181 13.09 -3.62 21.91
C CYS A 181 11.97 -3.83 22.93
N ASN A 182 12.35 -3.99 24.19
CA ASN A 182 11.41 -3.88 25.28
C ASN A 182 11.28 -2.40 25.66
N LEU A 183 10.13 -1.79 25.40
CA LEU A 183 9.80 -0.40 25.74
C LEU A 183 8.69 -0.33 26.81
N SER A 184 8.47 -1.43 27.53
CA SER A 184 7.43 -1.51 28.56
C SER A 184 7.67 -0.47 29.65
N GLY A 185 6.62 0.24 30.06
CA GLY A 185 6.68 1.32 31.04
C GLY A 185 7.37 2.60 30.57
N SER A 186 7.77 2.69 29.29
CA SER A 186 8.45 3.88 28.77
C SER A 186 7.53 5.10 28.70
N GLU A 187 8.13 6.27 28.95
CA GLU A 187 7.48 7.57 28.82
C GLU A 187 8.18 8.37 27.71
N LEU A 188 7.42 8.74 26.66
CA LEU A 188 7.91 9.61 25.59
C LEU A 188 7.10 10.89 25.59
N GLU A 189 7.74 12.05 25.78
CA GLU A 189 7.07 13.36 25.69
C GLU A 189 7.67 14.24 24.59
N ASN A 190 6.83 14.78 23.70
CA ASN A 190 7.26 15.70 22.64
C ASN A 190 8.35 15.11 21.72
N VAL A 191 8.29 13.80 21.48
CA VAL A 191 9.27 13.06 20.68
C VAL A 191 8.82 12.98 19.22
N ASN A 192 9.73 13.27 18.30
CA ASN A 192 9.53 13.01 16.87
C ASN A 192 9.84 11.54 16.56
N ILE A 193 8.83 10.78 16.12
CA ILE A 193 8.97 9.35 15.85
C ILE A 193 8.77 8.99 14.38
N ASN A 194 8.87 9.97 13.47
CA ASN A 194 8.75 9.72 12.03
C ASN A 194 9.83 8.72 11.56
N GLY A 195 9.46 7.70 10.80
CA GLY A 195 10.43 6.70 10.33
C GLY A 195 10.95 5.73 11.41
N ILE A 196 10.37 5.73 12.61
CA ILE A 196 10.76 4.78 13.67
C ILE A 196 10.38 3.35 13.29
N ASN A 197 11.25 2.39 13.58
CA ASN A 197 10.98 0.97 13.43
C ASN A 197 10.77 0.30 14.79
N LEU A 198 9.53 -0.03 15.09
CA LEU A 198 9.03 -0.69 16.30
C LEU A 198 8.61 -2.14 16.03
N ASN A 199 9.05 -2.75 14.91
CA ASN A 199 8.59 -4.09 14.57
C ASN A 199 8.96 -5.09 15.69
N GLY A 200 7.97 -5.84 16.19
CA GLY A 200 8.16 -6.78 17.30
C GLY A 200 8.47 -6.15 18.67
N ALA A 201 8.37 -4.83 18.84
CA ALA A 201 8.65 -4.17 20.11
C ALA A 201 7.57 -4.47 21.17
N LEU A 202 7.95 -4.47 22.45
CA LEU A 202 7.02 -4.58 23.58
C LEU A 202 6.64 -3.19 24.09
N LEU A 203 5.37 -2.85 23.99
CA LEU A 203 4.80 -1.54 24.37
C LEU A 203 3.72 -1.73 25.45
N LEU A 204 4.13 -2.28 26.59
CA LEU A 204 3.24 -2.55 27.72
C LEU A 204 3.26 -1.38 28.70
N ASN A 205 2.10 -0.81 29.03
CA ASN A 205 1.95 0.31 29.98
C ASN A 205 2.76 1.57 29.61
N CYS A 206 2.86 1.89 28.31
CA CYS A 206 3.58 3.07 27.83
C CYS A 206 2.77 4.37 27.98
N ARG A 207 3.45 5.51 28.18
CA ARG A 207 2.85 6.86 28.14
C ARG A 207 3.58 7.73 27.12
N TRP A 208 3.05 7.78 25.91
CA TRP A 208 3.64 8.45 24.76
C TRP A 208 2.78 9.66 24.39
N ASN A 209 3.19 10.85 24.81
CA ASN A 209 2.41 12.08 24.74
C ASN A 209 3.04 13.12 23.81
N LYS A 210 2.19 13.87 23.11
CA LYS A 210 2.58 14.92 22.13
C LYS A 210 3.51 14.37 21.04
N LEU A 211 3.27 13.16 20.55
CA LEU A 211 4.06 12.55 19.49
C LEU A 211 3.93 13.31 18.17
N ARG A 212 5.04 13.46 17.46
CA ARG A 212 5.07 14.03 16.09
C ARG A 212 5.13 12.89 15.06
N ILE A 213 4.09 12.78 14.21
CA ILE A 213 3.89 11.75 13.17
C ILE A 213 3.29 12.42 11.91
N HIS A 214 3.73 12.07 10.70
CA HIS A 214 3.16 12.53 9.43
C HIS A 214 2.77 11.37 8.50
N GLU A 215 1.51 11.26 8.05
CA GLU A 215 1.07 10.46 6.89
C GLU A 215 -0.25 11.00 6.28
N LEU A 216 -0.33 11.01 4.93
CA LEU A 216 -1.44 11.38 4.01
C LEU A 216 -2.40 12.48 4.50
N ILE A 217 -2.17 13.70 4.02
CA ILE A 217 -3.04 14.84 4.28
C ILE A 217 -3.96 15.04 3.07
N LYS A 218 -5.25 14.74 3.24
CA LYS A 218 -6.29 15.11 2.27
C LYS A 218 -6.84 16.47 2.66
N LEU A 219 -6.65 17.48 1.79
CA LEU A 219 -7.13 18.83 2.01
C LEU A 219 -8.49 18.97 1.36
N ASN A 220 -9.53 19.04 2.20
CA ASN A 220 -10.90 19.28 1.76
C ASN A 220 -11.29 20.71 2.11
N GLY A 221 -11.93 21.41 1.18
CA GLY A 221 -12.48 22.74 1.47
C GLY A 221 -12.99 23.49 0.26
N HIS A 222 -12.51 23.20 -0.96
CA HIS A 222 -13.10 23.73 -2.18
C HIS A 222 -14.49 23.13 -2.43
N ASP A 223 -15.40 23.94 -2.94
CA ASP A 223 -16.79 23.54 -3.21
C ASP A 223 -16.98 23.02 -4.65
N HIS A 224 -15.94 23.15 -5.47
CA HIS A 224 -15.90 22.69 -6.86
C HIS A 224 -14.51 22.14 -7.23
N ARG A 225 -14.37 21.63 -8.45
CA ARG A 225 -13.14 21.02 -8.96
C ARG A 225 -11.91 21.91 -8.72
N VAL A 226 -10.81 21.28 -8.33
CA VAL A 226 -9.51 21.95 -8.21
C VAL A 226 -8.82 21.86 -9.55
N ASN A 227 -8.36 22.98 -10.10
CA ASN A 227 -7.74 23.03 -11.43
C ASN A 227 -6.21 23.10 -11.37
N SER A 228 -5.65 23.69 -10.30
CA SER A 228 -4.21 23.92 -10.18
C SER A 228 -3.77 23.88 -8.72
N VAL A 229 -2.60 23.30 -8.47
CA VAL A 229 -1.92 23.29 -7.18
C VAL A 229 -0.44 23.66 -7.35
N CYS A 230 0.12 24.40 -6.39
CA CYS A 230 1.53 24.82 -6.42
C CYS A 230 2.08 24.97 -5.00
N PHE A 231 3.29 24.46 -4.74
CA PHE A 231 4.00 24.70 -3.48
C PHE A 231 4.70 26.05 -3.47
N SER A 232 4.77 26.68 -2.30
CA SER A 232 5.72 27.77 -2.06
C SER A 232 7.17 27.26 -2.16
N PRO A 233 8.15 28.13 -2.48
CA PRO A 233 9.55 27.74 -2.60
C PRO A 233 10.17 27.14 -1.33
N ASP A 234 9.64 27.49 -0.16
CA ASP A 234 10.02 26.92 1.14
C ASP A 234 9.34 25.57 1.44
N GLY A 235 8.35 25.16 0.63
CA GLY A 235 7.60 23.93 0.79
C GLY A 235 6.60 23.91 1.95
N TYR A 236 6.44 25.00 2.71
CA TYR A 236 5.56 25.04 3.88
C TYR A 236 4.11 25.40 3.55
N THR A 237 3.89 26.09 2.42
CA THR A 237 2.57 26.52 1.97
C THR A 237 2.24 25.86 0.64
N LEU A 238 0.99 25.39 0.49
CA LEU A 238 0.44 24.96 -0.79
C LEU A 238 -0.66 25.93 -1.19
N ALA A 239 -0.65 26.41 -2.43
CA ALA A 239 -1.75 27.14 -3.03
C ALA A 239 -2.58 26.21 -3.92
N SER A 240 -3.90 26.39 -3.90
CA SER A 240 -4.82 25.71 -4.81
C SER A 240 -5.83 26.67 -5.44
N GLY A 241 -6.08 26.53 -6.74
CA GLY A 241 -7.09 27.28 -7.48
C GLY A 241 -8.23 26.37 -7.95
N SER A 242 -9.46 26.85 -7.84
CA SER A 242 -10.67 26.06 -8.12
C SER A 242 -11.71 26.79 -8.97
N ASP A 243 -12.65 25.99 -9.48
CA ASP A 243 -13.90 26.42 -10.09
C ASP A 243 -14.83 27.20 -9.16
N ASP A 244 -14.58 27.17 -7.84
CA ASP A 244 -15.32 27.99 -6.86
C ASP A 244 -14.89 29.48 -6.88
N ASN A 245 -14.11 29.89 -7.88
CA ASN A 245 -13.53 31.22 -8.09
C ASN A 245 -12.50 31.64 -7.04
N THR A 246 -12.06 30.72 -6.18
CA THR A 246 -11.22 31.04 -5.03
C THR A 246 -9.85 30.38 -5.11
N ILE A 247 -8.89 31.01 -4.43
CA ILE A 247 -7.59 30.42 -4.16
C ILE A 247 -7.53 30.10 -2.67
N ARG A 248 -7.03 28.93 -2.31
CA ARG A 248 -6.80 28.56 -0.90
C ARG A 248 -5.33 28.33 -0.64
N LEU A 249 -4.87 28.84 0.50
CA LEU A 249 -3.53 28.58 1.03
C LEU A 249 -3.64 27.57 2.15
N TRP A 250 -2.79 26.55 2.09
CA TRP A 250 -2.78 25.43 3.03
C TRP A 250 -1.41 25.31 3.68
N ASP A 251 -1.41 25.07 4.97
CA ASP A 251 -0.21 24.69 5.69
C ASP A 251 0.09 23.21 5.38
N VAL A 252 1.21 22.95 4.72
CA VAL A 252 1.56 21.60 4.22
C VAL A 252 1.75 20.61 5.36
N LYS A 253 2.25 21.07 6.51
CA LYS A 253 2.56 20.21 7.66
C LYS A 253 1.30 19.79 8.44
N SER A 254 0.37 20.71 8.65
CA SER A 254 -0.83 20.49 9.45
C SER A 254 -2.07 20.18 8.61
N GLY A 255 -2.04 20.46 7.31
CA GLY A 255 -3.17 20.32 6.41
C GLY A 255 -4.27 21.36 6.61
N LYS A 256 -4.05 22.38 7.44
CA LYS A 256 -5.05 23.40 7.73
C LYS A 256 -5.06 24.48 6.66
N GLN A 257 -6.24 24.95 6.31
CA GLN A 257 -6.39 26.14 5.48
C GLN A 257 -5.90 27.38 6.24
N GLN A 258 -4.87 28.04 5.73
CA GLN A 258 -4.33 29.29 6.25
C GLN A 258 -5.09 30.52 5.75
N ALA A 259 -5.62 30.46 4.52
CA ALA A 259 -6.34 31.57 3.91
C ALA A 259 -7.26 31.09 2.78
N LYS A 260 -8.34 31.86 2.56
CA LYS A 260 -9.13 31.87 1.33
C LYS A 260 -8.94 33.25 0.71
N LEU A 261 -8.50 33.30 -0.55
CA LEU A 261 -8.26 34.53 -1.29
C LEU A 261 -9.35 34.66 -2.36
N ASP A 262 -10.15 35.71 -2.23
CA ASP A 262 -11.16 36.10 -3.19
C ASP A 262 -10.63 37.25 -4.06
N GLY A 263 -11.15 37.39 -5.29
CA GLY A 263 -10.76 38.53 -6.15
C GLY A 263 -10.94 38.34 -7.66
N HIS A 264 -11.27 37.14 -8.11
CA HIS A 264 -11.67 36.85 -9.49
C HIS A 264 -13.18 36.65 -9.60
N ALA A 265 -13.73 36.99 -10.77
CA ALA A 265 -15.14 36.79 -11.09
C ALA A 265 -15.42 35.44 -11.78
N GLY A 266 -14.37 34.66 -12.06
CA GLY A 266 -14.44 33.39 -12.75
C GLY A 266 -13.44 32.37 -12.20
N LYS A 267 -13.53 31.16 -12.73
CA LYS A 267 -12.80 29.97 -12.28
C LYS A 267 -11.30 30.22 -12.30
N ILE A 268 -10.59 29.73 -11.29
CA ILE A 268 -9.13 29.82 -11.25
C ILE A 268 -8.55 28.65 -12.04
N MET A 269 -7.78 28.93 -13.08
CA MET A 269 -7.22 27.92 -13.98
C MET A 269 -5.78 27.54 -13.63
N SER A 270 -4.98 28.49 -13.13
CA SER A 270 -3.58 28.28 -12.81
C SER A 270 -3.15 29.13 -11.62
N VAL A 271 -2.34 28.57 -10.72
CA VAL A 271 -1.69 29.29 -9.60
C VAL A 271 -0.18 29.03 -9.60
N CYS A 272 0.62 30.04 -9.25
CA CYS A 272 2.08 29.91 -9.18
C CYS A 272 2.68 30.90 -8.17
N PHE A 273 3.61 30.45 -7.33
CA PHE A 273 4.40 31.33 -6.45
C PHE A 273 5.58 31.95 -7.20
N SER A 274 5.97 33.16 -6.82
CA SER A 274 7.25 33.74 -7.20
C SER A 274 8.42 32.95 -6.59
N PRO A 275 9.63 32.97 -7.19
CA PRO A 275 10.78 32.22 -6.68
C PRO A 275 11.19 32.56 -5.24
N ASP A 276 10.88 33.77 -4.77
CA ASP A 276 11.10 34.22 -3.39
C ASP A 276 9.93 33.88 -2.44
N GLY A 277 8.81 33.37 -2.97
CA GLY A 277 7.61 33.00 -2.23
C GLY A 277 6.77 34.17 -1.70
N HIS A 278 7.13 35.41 -2.01
CA HIS A 278 6.43 36.59 -1.50
C HIS A 278 5.18 36.94 -2.29
N THR A 279 5.13 36.57 -3.56
CA THR A 279 4.02 36.86 -4.47
C THR A 279 3.38 35.56 -4.96
N LEU A 280 2.05 35.52 -5.00
CA LEU A 280 1.29 34.47 -5.65
C LEU A 280 0.58 35.06 -6.88
N ALA A 281 0.71 34.41 -8.03
CA ALA A 281 -0.03 34.75 -9.24
C ALA A 281 -1.15 33.74 -9.48
N ALA A 282 -2.28 34.21 -10.02
CA ALA A 282 -3.32 33.33 -10.54
C ALA A 282 -3.94 33.85 -11.84
N GLY A 283 -4.15 32.94 -12.79
CA GLY A 283 -4.89 33.16 -14.03
C GLY A 283 -6.30 32.61 -13.93
N SER A 284 -7.27 33.30 -14.54
CA SER A 284 -8.70 33.00 -14.39
C SER A 284 -9.45 32.98 -15.72
N TRP A 285 -10.63 32.35 -15.70
CA TRP A 285 -11.64 32.44 -16.74
C TRP A 285 -12.19 33.87 -16.93
N ASP A 286 -11.93 34.81 -16.01
CA ASP A 286 -12.33 36.22 -16.17
C ASP A 286 -11.36 37.06 -17.04
N ASN A 287 -10.51 36.40 -17.83
CA ASN A 287 -9.51 36.97 -18.73
C ASN A 287 -8.40 37.78 -18.03
N SER A 288 -8.30 37.69 -16.70
CA SER A 288 -7.34 38.46 -15.93
C SER A 288 -6.37 37.59 -15.16
N ILE A 289 -5.26 38.23 -14.76
CA ILE A 289 -4.30 37.69 -13.82
C ILE A 289 -4.33 38.57 -12.58
N CYS A 290 -4.28 37.98 -11.40
CA CYS A 290 -4.12 38.73 -10.17
C CYS A 290 -2.84 38.29 -9.46
N LEU A 291 -2.19 39.24 -8.80
CA LEU A 291 -1.05 38.99 -7.91
C LEU A 291 -1.47 39.29 -6.47
N TRP A 292 -1.04 38.44 -5.53
CA TRP A 292 -1.27 38.62 -4.10
C TRP A 292 0.04 38.60 -3.33
N ASP A 293 0.10 39.41 -2.29
CA ASP A 293 1.13 39.32 -1.26
C ASP A 293 0.77 38.14 -0.35
N VAL A 294 1.66 37.15 -0.29
CA VAL A 294 1.42 35.90 0.44
C VAL A 294 1.37 36.14 1.95
N LYS A 295 2.20 37.06 2.46
CA LYS A 295 2.32 37.36 3.89
C LYS A 295 1.12 38.14 4.41
N ILE A 296 0.67 39.15 3.66
CA ILE A 296 -0.42 40.05 4.04
C ILE A 296 -1.78 39.51 3.55
N LYS A 297 -1.78 38.55 2.63
CA LYS A 297 -2.98 37.91 2.05
C LYS A 297 -3.87 38.92 1.31
N LYS A 298 -3.25 39.92 0.69
CA LYS A 298 -3.94 40.99 -0.03
C LYS A 298 -3.52 40.99 -1.49
N LYS A 299 -4.49 41.30 -2.35
CA LYS A 299 -4.27 41.52 -3.78
C LYS A 299 -3.38 42.75 -3.97
N ILE A 300 -2.29 42.58 -4.72
CA ILE A 300 -1.33 43.63 -5.09
C ILE A 300 -1.82 44.33 -6.36
N ILE A 301 -2.00 43.58 -7.44
CA ILE A 301 -2.32 44.11 -8.75
C ILE A 301 -3.22 43.15 -9.55
N LYS A 302 -4.04 43.70 -10.45
CA LYS A 302 -4.81 42.97 -11.46
C LYS A 302 -4.23 43.32 -12.83
N LEU A 303 -3.67 42.33 -13.52
CA LEU A 303 -3.16 42.47 -14.88
C LEU A 303 -4.30 42.16 -15.87
N VAL A 304 -4.52 43.09 -16.80
CA VAL A 304 -5.57 43.01 -17.82
C VAL A 304 -4.92 43.26 -19.17
N GLY A 305 -5.18 42.39 -20.14
CA GLY A 305 -4.68 42.51 -21.50
C GLY A 305 -4.95 41.30 -22.39
N HIS A 306 -5.19 40.13 -21.78
CA HIS A 306 -5.76 38.99 -22.51
C HIS A 306 -7.23 39.23 -22.84
N THR A 307 -7.65 38.70 -23.99
CA THR A 307 -9.03 38.84 -24.50
C THR A 307 -9.91 37.61 -24.28
N ASP A 308 -9.30 36.53 -23.78
CA ASP A 308 -9.97 35.28 -23.42
C ASP A 308 -9.31 34.68 -22.16
N THR A 309 -9.76 33.50 -21.75
CA THR A 309 -9.36 32.76 -20.56
C THR A 309 -7.85 32.74 -20.37
N VAL A 310 -7.36 32.97 -19.15
CA VAL A 310 -5.93 32.78 -18.84
C VAL A 310 -5.74 31.36 -18.30
N GLN A 311 -5.17 30.49 -19.12
CA GLN A 311 -5.06 29.05 -18.85
C GLN A 311 -3.85 28.70 -17.99
N SER A 312 -2.74 29.44 -18.12
CA SER A 312 -1.48 29.13 -17.44
C SER A 312 -0.72 30.40 -17.09
N VAL A 313 -0.10 30.42 -15.91
CA VAL A 313 0.82 31.48 -15.44
C VAL A 313 2.09 30.88 -14.85
N CYS A 314 3.24 31.48 -15.11
CA CYS A 314 4.54 31.03 -14.60
C CYS A 314 5.50 32.21 -14.41
N PHE A 315 6.19 32.29 -13.27
CA PHE A 315 7.25 33.28 -13.05
C PHE A 315 8.57 32.87 -13.71
N SER A 316 9.34 33.85 -14.15
CA SER A 316 10.75 33.64 -14.51
C SER A 316 11.56 33.24 -13.27
N PRO A 317 12.70 32.55 -13.43
CA PRO A 317 13.53 32.11 -12.30
C PRO A 317 14.05 33.25 -11.40
N ASP A 318 14.17 34.45 -11.95
CA ASP A 318 14.55 35.66 -11.21
C ASP A 318 13.37 36.42 -10.60
N GLY A 319 12.14 35.99 -10.87
CA GLY A 319 10.89 36.57 -10.37
C GLY A 319 10.50 37.91 -10.99
N ASN A 320 11.26 38.45 -11.95
CA ASN A 320 11.00 39.78 -12.52
C ASN A 320 9.94 39.77 -13.62
N ILE A 321 9.78 38.63 -14.31
CA ILE A 321 8.84 38.47 -15.42
C ILE A 321 7.80 37.41 -15.05
N LEU A 322 6.54 37.68 -15.37
CA LEU A 322 5.48 36.67 -15.38
C LEU A 322 5.12 36.35 -16.83
N ALA A 323 5.05 35.08 -17.19
CA ALA A 323 4.49 34.63 -18.46
C ALA A 323 3.05 34.14 -18.26
N SER A 324 2.18 34.40 -19.22
CA SER A 324 0.81 33.88 -19.25
C SER A 324 0.43 33.35 -20.62
N GLY A 325 -0.25 32.20 -20.66
CA GLY A 325 -0.87 31.63 -21.86
C GLY A 325 -2.40 31.71 -21.78
N SER A 326 -3.05 32.00 -22.90
CA SER A 326 -4.50 32.26 -22.96
C SER A 326 -5.21 31.56 -24.11
N GLY A 327 -6.53 31.41 -23.98
CA GLY A 327 -7.45 31.04 -25.07
C GLY A 327 -7.48 32.05 -26.22
N ASP A 328 -6.93 33.26 -26.03
CA ASP A 328 -6.75 34.22 -27.12
C ASP A 328 -5.57 33.89 -28.05
N ARG A 329 -4.99 32.69 -27.88
CA ARG A 329 -3.91 32.10 -28.69
C ARG A 329 -2.56 32.80 -28.53
N SER A 330 -2.45 33.72 -27.58
CA SER A 330 -1.23 34.48 -27.33
C SER A 330 -0.57 34.12 -26.01
N ILE A 331 0.72 34.44 -25.93
CA ILE A 331 1.49 34.45 -24.70
C ILE A 331 1.86 35.89 -24.36
N CYS A 332 1.62 36.33 -23.13
CA CYS A 332 2.02 37.66 -22.68
C CYS A 332 3.14 37.54 -21.65
N LEU A 333 4.14 38.42 -21.77
CA LEU A 333 5.18 38.62 -20.75
C LEU A 333 4.88 39.92 -19.99
N TRP A 334 4.90 39.87 -18.68
CA TRP A 334 4.55 40.98 -17.79
C TRP A 334 5.72 41.30 -16.87
N ASP A 335 5.96 42.59 -16.66
CA ASP A 335 6.87 43.05 -15.62
C ASP A 335 6.14 42.96 -14.27
N VAL A 336 6.69 42.18 -13.35
CA VAL A 336 6.02 41.86 -12.08
C VAL A 336 5.90 43.09 -11.17
N LYS A 337 6.86 44.03 -11.25
CA LYS A 337 6.91 45.22 -10.38
C LYS A 337 5.91 46.29 -10.82
N THR A 338 5.81 46.52 -12.12
CA THR A 338 4.99 47.58 -12.72
C THR A 338 3.61 47.07 -13.15
N GLY A 339 3.46 45.77 -13.38
CA GLY A 339 2.27 45.15 -13.97
C GLY A 339 2.09 45.44 -15.46
N GLN A 340 3.08 46.05 -16.12
CA GLN A 340 3.00 46.36 -17.54
C GLN A 340 3.33 45.14 -18.41
N GLN A 341 2.66 45.03 -19.54
CA GLN A 341 2.98 44.03 -20.55
C GLN A 341 4.29 44.41 -21.25
N ILE A 342 5.31 43.55 -21.13
CA ILE A 342 6.63 43.69 -21.77
C ILE A 342 6.54 43.26 -23.24
N ALA A 343 5.89 42.13 -23.50
CA ALA A 343 5.80 41.55 -24.83
C ALA A 343 4.51 40.73 -25.02
N LYS A 344 4.10 40.61 -26.28
CA LYS A 344 3.10 39.65 -26.74
C LYS A 344 3.75 38.72 -27.76
N LEU A 345 3.70 37.42 -27.52
CA LEU A 345 4.25 36.40 -28.40
C LEU A 345 3.09 35.75 -29.14
N ASP A 346 2.94 36.13 -30.40
CA ASP A 346 1.94 35.58 -31.31
C ASP A 346 2.55 34.46 -32.16
N GLY A 347 1.78 33.40 -32.41
CA GLY A 347 2.19 32.35 -33.34
C GLY A 347 1.40 31.05 -33.23
N HIS A 348 0.85 30.72 -32.07
CA HIS A 348 -0.06 29.59 -31.92
C HIS A 348 -1.37 29.86 -32.67
N SER A 349 -1.96 28.81 -33.26
CA SER A 349 -3.23 28.93 -34.00
C SER A 349 -4.47 28.59 -33.17
N ASP A 350 -4.28 28.14 -31.92
CA ASP A 350 -5.33 27.73 -31.00
C ASP A 350 -4.90 28.03 -29.53
N ASP A 351 -5.76 27.72 -28.56
CA ASP A 351 -5.57 28.00 -27.13
C ASP A 351 -4.17 27.62 -26.62
N VAL A 352 -3.53 28.50 -25.86
CA VAL A 352 -2.26 28.21 -25.19
C VAL A 352 -2.55 27.70 -23.77
N ARG A 353 -2.41 26.38 -23.57
CA ARG A 353 -2.79 25.72 -22.32
C ARG A 353 -1.73 25.73 -21.23
N SER A 354 -0.45 25.79 -21.61
CA SER A 354 0.64 25.67 -20.64
C SER A 354 1.85 26.49 -21.08
N VAL A 355 2.45 27.23 -20.14
CA VAL A 355 3.70 27.96 -20.32
C VAL A 355 4.68 27.64 -19.18
N CYS A 356 5.97 27.52 -19.49
CA CYS A 356 7.01 27.23 -18.49
C CYS A 356 8.36 27.82 -18.93
N PHE A 357 9.03 28.54 -18.03
CA PHE A 357 10.40 29.02 -18.26
C PHE A 357 11.43 27.90 -18.12
N SER A 358 12.50 27.97 -18.90
CA SER A 358 13.71 27.20 -18.64
C SER A 358 14.37 27.63 -17.33
N PRO A 359 15.14 26.77 -16.65
CA PRO A 359 15.77 27.09 -15.37
C PRO A 359 16.73 28.30 -15.42
N ASP A 360 17.28 28.60 -16.59
CA ASP A 360 18.14 29.77 -16.84
C ASP A 360 17.36 31.04 -17.25
N GLY A 361 16.03 30.94 -17.42
CA GLY A 361 15.14 32.03 -17.79
C GLY A 361 15.25 32.52 -19.24
N ASN A 362 16.10 31.90 -20.06
CA ASN A 362 16.35 32.39 -21.43
C ASN A 362 15.34 31.87 -22.45
N ILE A 363 14.69 30.75 -22.16
CA ILE A 363 13.73 30.09 -23.05
C ILE A 363 12.39 29.98 -22.34
N LEU A 364 11.31 30.26 -23.06
CA LEU A 364 9.95 29.93 -22.63
C LEU A 364 9.44 28.78 -23.50
N ALA A 365 8.90 27.74 -22.90
CA ALA A 365 8.17 26.69 -23.59
C ALA A 365 6.66 26.94 -23.50
N SER A 366 5.93 26.65 -24.57
CA SER A 366 4.47 26.69 -24.60
C SER A 366 3.88 25.45 -25.25
N GLY A 367 2.74 24.98 -24.74
CA GLY A 367 1.92 23.92 -25.32
C GLY A 367 0.50 24.41 -25.62
N SER A 368 -0.05 24.00 -26.75
CA SER A 368 -1.32 24.53 -27.29
C SER A 368 -2.26 23.44 -27.83
N ASP A 369 -3.53 23.83 -28.03
CA ASP A 369 -4.54 23.05 -28.75
C ASP A 369 -4.25 22.91 -30.24
N ASP A 370 -3.30 23.69 -30.77
CA ASP A 370 -2.78 23.53 -32.14
C ASP A 370 -1.86 22.31 -32.32
N ASN A 371 -1.79 21.43 -31.31
CA ASN A 371 -0.97 20.23 -31.23
C ASN A 371 0.55 20.50 -31.23
N SER A 372 0.99 21.75 -31.07
CA SER A 372 2.41 22.13 -31.12
C SER A 372 2.99 22.54 -29.77
N ILE A 373 4.25 22.16 -29.54
CA ILE A 373 5.10 22.80 -28.53
C ILE A 373 5.95 23.85 -29.23
N ARG A 374 6.07 25.03 -28.64
CA ARG A 374 6.98 26.08 -29.14
C ARG A 374 7.97 26.50 -28.07
N LEU A 375 9.19 26.79 -28.51
CA LEU A 375 10.23 27.39 -27.68
C LEU A 375 10.46 28.82 -28.15
N TRP A 376 10.46 29.76 -27.20
CA TRP A 376 10.59 31.19 -27.44
C TRP A 376 11.84 31.71 -26.76
N ASP A 377 12.57 32.57 -27.43
CA ASP A 377 13.65 33.33 -26.83
C ASP A 377 13.08 34.50 -26.03
N VAL A 378 13.29 34.51 -24.71
CA VAL A 378 12.63 35.46 -23.81
C VAL A 378 13.08 36.89 -24.08
N LYS A 379 14.35 37.10 -24.44
CA LYS A 379 14.91 38.44 -24.69
C LYS A 379 14.43 39.04 -26.01
N SER A 380 14.39 38.24 -27.07
CA SER A 380 14.02 38.73 -28.40
C SER A 380 12.53 38.57 -28.73
N GLY A 381 11.79 37.76 -27.97
CA GLY A 381 10.40 37.39 -28.24
C GLY A 381 10.23 36.49 -29.48
N LYS A 382 11.31 36.01 -30.08
CA LYS A 382 11.26 35.21 -31.31
C LYS A 382 11.11 33.71 -31.00
N GLN A 383 10.34 33.03 -31.83
CA GLN A 383 10.26 31.56 -31.79
C GLN A 383 11.60 30.94 -32.22
N LYS A 384 12.17 30.08 -31.37
CA LYS A 384 13.39 29.32 -31.62
C LYS A 384 13.11 27.95 -32.25
N ALA A 385 12.04 27.29 -31.81
CA ALA A 385 11.69 25.94 -32.27
C ALA A 385 10.18 25.68 -32.19
N LYS A 386 9.71 24.74 -33.01
CA LYS A 386 8.34 24.22 -33.03
C LYS A 386 8.40 22.70 -33.16
N PHE A 387 7.68 21.99 -32.30
CA PHE A 387 7.56 20.54 -32.30
C PHE A 387 6.11 20.13 -32.60
N ASP A 388 5.88 19.54 -33.77
CA ASP A 388 4.56 19.14 -34.28
C ASP A 388 4.45 17.60 -34.34
N VAL A 389 4.57 16.93 -33.18
CA VAL A 389 4.60 15.44 -33.14
C VAL A 389 3.45 14.84 -32.33
N HIS A 390 2.79 15.61 -31.48
CA HIS A 390 1.56 15.16 -30.83
C HIS A 390 0.40 15.20 -31.83
N ILE A 391 -0.53 14.25 -31.71
CA ILE A 391 -1.70 14.14 -32.61
C ILE A 391 -2.96 14.79 -32.03
N ASN A 392 -2.86 15.36 -30.84
CA ASN A 392 -3.93 16.02 -30.11
C ASN A 392 -3.33 17.09 -29.18
N ARG A 393 -4.20 17.93 -28.59
CA ARG A 393 -3.84 19.10 -27.78
C ARG A 393 -2.79 18.82 -26.72
N ILE A 394 -1.96 19.82 -26.47
CA ILE A 394 -0.88 19.74 -25.47
C ILE A 394 -1.34 20.46 -24.22
N LEU A 395 -1.54 19.70 -23.16
CA LEU A 395 -2.19 20.17 -21.93
C LEU A 395 -1.19 20.70 -20.91
N SER A 396 0.05 20.19 -20.93
CA SER A 396 1.09 20.59 -19.96
C SER A 396 2.49 20.47 -20.56
N VAL A 397 3.35 21.44 -20.26
CA VAL A 397 4.79 21.41 -20.55
C VAL A 397 5.60 21.77 -19.31
N CYS A 398 6.74 21.12 -19.11
CA CYS A 398 7.62 21.37 -17.96
C CYS A 398 9.09 21.07 -18.31
N PHE A 399 10.01 21.97 -17.98
CA PHE A 399 11.45 21.72 -18.11
C PHE A 399 11.97 20.85 -16.98
N SER A 400 12.98 20.02 -17.26
CA SER A 400 13.75 19.37 -16.20
C SER A 400 14.59 20.42 -15.43
N PRO A 401 14.96 20.15 -14.17
CA PRO A 401 15.72 21.08 -13.34
C PRO A 401 17.06 21.50 -13.94
N ASP A 402 17.68 20.62 -14.74
CA ASP A 402 18.93 20.89 -15.46
C ASP A 402 18.73 21.61 -16.81
N GLY A 403 17.48 21.85 -17.22
CA GLY A 403 17.09 22.50 -18.46
C GLY A 403 17.34 21.68 -19.74
N ASN A 404 17.89 20.47 -19.63
CA ASN A 404 18.30 19.66 -20.80
C ASN A 404 17.14 18.84 -21.39
N LYS A 405 16.05 18.67 -20.65
CA LYS A 405 14.85 17.97 -21.09
C LYS A 405 13.62 18.86 -20.96
N LEU A 406 12.67 18.63 -21.86
CA LEU A 406 11.31 19.13 -21.74
C LEU A 406 10.37 17.93 -21.69
N ALA A 407 9.38 17.95 -20.81
CA ALA A 407 8.28 16.99 -20.81
C ALA A 407 7.03 17.65 -21.35
N SER A 408 6.22 16.91 -22.11
CA SER A 408 4.90 17.32 -22.57
C SER A 408 3.85 16.25 -22.30
N GLY A 409 2.71 16.65 -21.74
CA GLY A 409 1.51 15.82 -21.60
C GLY A 409 0.43 16.25 -22.60
N SER A 410 -0.23 15.30 -23.26
CA SER A 410 -1.17 15.56 -24.35
C SER A 410 -2.49 14.78 -24.22
N GLY A 411 -3.52 15.30 -24.88
CA GLY A 411 -4.78 14.59 -25.14
C GLY A 411 -4.64 13.36 -26.04
N ASP A 412 -3.44 13.10 -26.58
CA ASP A 412 -3.12 11.84 -27.27
C ASP A 412 -2.76 10.70 -26.30
N LYS A 413 -2.99 10.92 -24.99
CA LYS A 413 -2.77 9.97 -23.89
C LYS A 413 -1.30 9.64 -23.63
N SER A 414 -0.38 10.37 -24.27
CA SER A 414 1.05 10.14 -24.12
C SER A 414 1.77 11.29 -23.44
N ILE A 415 2.89 10.94 -22.81
CA ILE A 415 3.89 11.90 -22.36
C ILE A 415 5.10 11.77 -23.28
N ARG A 416 5.68 12.90 -23.69
CA ARG A 416 6.92 12.89 -24.48
C ARG A 416 8.01 13.64 -23.76
N LEU A 417 9.22 13.10 -23.86
CA LEU A 417 10.45 13.74 -23.40
C LEU A 417 11.22 14.23 -24.61
N TRP A 418 11.67 15.48 -24.55
CA TRP A 418 12.40 16.16 -25.62
C TRP A 418 13.79 16.55 -25.14
N ASP A 419 14.77 16.49 -26.04
CA ASP A 419 16.05 17.15 -25.84
C ASP A 419 15.93 18.64 -26.21
N THR A 420 16.25 19.52 -25.28
CA THR A 420 16.08 20.97 -25.48
C THR A 420 17.17 21.60 -26.32
N LYS A 421 18.34 20.94 -26.45
CA LYS A 421 19.46 21.44 -27.27
C LYS A 421 19.29 21.06 -28.74
N ILE A 422 18.86 19.83 -28.99
CA ILE A 422 18.75 19.27 -30.34
C ILE A 422 17.32 19.41 -30.88
N GLY A 423 16.32 19.58 -30.02
CA GLY A 423 14.91 19.70 -30.41
C GLY A 423 14.30 18.37 -30.88
N GLN A 424 14.85 17.24 -30.44
CA GLN A 424 14.41 15.91 -30.83
C GLN A 424 13.67 15.20 -29.70
N GLN A 425 12.68 14.39 -30.05
CA GLN A 425 12.01 13.51 -29.11
C GLN A 425 12.97 12.40 -28.64
N LYS A 426 13.19 12.32 -27.32
CA LYS A 426 13.99 11.27 -26.66
C LYS A 426 13.19 10.05 -26.28
N ALA A 427 11.97 10.23 -25.79
CA ALA A 427 11.13 9.12 -25.33
C ALA A 427 9.64 9.43 -25.51
N LYS A 428 8.85 8.37 -25.70
CA LYS A 428 7.38 8.39 -25.59
C LYS A 428 7.01 7.49 -24.41
N LEU A 429 6.43 8.06 -23.36
CA LEU A 429 5.94 7.32 -22.22
C LEU A 429 4.45 7.06 -22.45
N VAL A 430 4.09 5.78 -22.55
CA VAL A 430 2.73 5.31 -22.80
C VAL A 430 2.27 4.51 -21.58
N GLY A 431 1.06 4.79 -21.13
CA GLY A 431 0.45 4.03 -20.04
C GLY A 431 -0.90 4.60 -19.59
N HIS A 432 -1.08 5.92 -19.64
CA HIS A 432 -2.37 6.53 -19.38
C HIS A 432 -3.41 6.10 -20.41
N SER A 433 -4.64 5.84 -19.96
CA SER A 433 -5.76 5.42 -20.81
C SER A 433 -6.59 6.61 -21.32
N ASP A 434 -6.32 7.81 -20.81
CA ASP A 434 -6.98 9.06 -21.18
C ASP A 434 -6.00 10.26 -21.16
N TYR A 435 -6.53 11.48 -21.31
CA TYR A 435 -5.76 12.72 -21.50
C TYR A 435 -4.80 13.00 -20.35
N VAL A 436 -3.54 13.31 -20.68
CA VAL A 436 -2.54 13.67 -19.67
C VAL A 436 -2.57 15.17 -19.42
N ARG A 437 -3.23 15.60 -18.34
CA ARG A 437 -3.47 17.02 -18.02
C ARG A 437 -2.27 17.75 -17.45
N SER A 438 -1.44 17.07 -16.67
CA SER A 438 -0.35 17.72 -15.94
C SER A 438 0.89 16.82 -15.94
N VAL A 439 2.06 17.42 -16.16
CA VAL A 439 3.37 16.76 -15.98
C VAL A 439 4.30 17.64 -15.15
N CYS A 440 5.09 17.03 -14.27
CA CYS A 440 6.03 17.76 -13.40
C CYS A 440 7.26 16.90 -13.11
N PHE A 441 8.47 17.45 -13.25
CA PHE A 441 9.69 16.78 -12.83
C PHE A 441 9.90 16.89 -11.32
N SER A 442 10.49 15.86 -10.71
CA SER A 442 11.06 15.96 -9.38
C SER A 442 12.25 16.94 -9.37
N PRO A 443 12.57 17.57 -8.22
CA PRO A 443 13.67 18.54 -8.12
C PRO A 443 15.05 17.97 -8.50
N ASP A 444 15.25 16.66 -8.36
CA ASP A 444 16.47 15.96 -8.80
C ASP A 444 16.44 15.56 -10.28
N GLY A 445 15.31 15.75 -10.97
CA GLY A 445 15.11 15.43 -12.39
C GLY A 445 15.02 13.93 -12.72
N ASN A 446 15.01 13.06 -11.71
CA ASN A 446 15.04 11.60 -11.91
C ASN A 446 13.65 10.99 -12.09
N ILE A 447 12.61 11.65 -11.56
CA ILE A 447 11.23 11.19 -11.61
C ILE A 447 10.40 12.24 -12.36
N LEU A 448 9.49 11.76 -13.21
CA LEU A 448 8.42 12.58 -13.76
C LEU A 448 7.10 12.12 -13.15
N ALA A 449 6.29 13.05 -12.65
CA ALA A 449 4.91 12.80 -12.25
C ALA A 449 3.96 13.24 -13.37
N SER A 450 2.86 12.50 -13.55
CA SER A 450 1.78 12.88 -14.46
C SER A 450 0.41 12.66 -13.83
N GLY A 451 -0.53 13.57 -14.08
CA GLY A 451 -1.96 13.45 -13.74
C GLY A 451 -2.82 13.39 -15.00
N SER A 452 -3.90 12.61 -14.98
CA SER A 452 -4.67 12.25 -16.17
C SER A 452 -6.18 12.18 -15.92
N ASP A 453 -6.95 12.22 -17.02
CA ASP A 453 -8.41 12.00 -17.05
C ASP A 453 -8.80 10.57 -16.69
N ASP A 454 -7.84 9.64 -16.69
CA ASP A 454 -8.03 8.28 -16.20
C ASP A 454 -8.04 8.15 -14.66
N ASN A 455 -8.14 9.30 -13.96
CA ASN A 455 -8.14 9.44 -12.50
C ASN A 455 -6.83 9.05 -11.80
N SER A 456 -5.80 8.64 -12.55
CA SER A 456 -4.54 8.19 -11.97
C SER A 456 -3.47 9.27 -11.97
N ILE A 457 -2.60 9.21 -10.96
CA ILE A 457 -1.29 9.84 -11.00
C ILE A 457 -0.26 8.76 -11.30
N ARG A 458 0.67 9.01 -12.22
CA ARG A 458 1.76 8.08 -12.54
C ARG A 458 3.10 8.71 -12.29
N LEU A 459 4.02 7.89 -11.80
CA LEU A 459 5.44 8.25 -11.68
C LEU A 459 6.24 7.49 -12.71
N TRP A 460 7.15 8.17 -13.36
CA TRP A 460 8.01 7.64 -14.42
C TRP A 460 9.46 7.84 -14.05
N ASP A 461 10.29 6.84 -14.31
CA ASP A 461 11.72 7.00 -14.30
C ASP A 461 12.15 7.75 -15.57
N VAL A 462 12.77 8.92 -15.41
CA VAL A 462 13.13 9.79 -16.54
C VAL A 462 14.25 9.17 -17.39
N LYS A 463 15.10 8.34 -16.79
CA LYS A 463 16.24 7.73 -17.48
C LYS A 463 15.82 6.52 -18.31
N THR A 464 14.97 5.67 -17.76
CA THR A 464 14.54 4.43 -18.44
C THR A 464 13.25 4.61 -19.23
N GLY A 465 12.46 5.64 -18.93
CA GLY A 465 11.10 5.82 -19.46
C GLY A 465 10.09 4.82 -18.90
N GLN A 466 10.47 4.00 -17.92
CA GLN A 466 9.57 3.04 -17.31
C GLN A 466 8.68 3.69 -16.26
N GLN A 467 7.45 3.21 -16.17
CA GLN A 467 6.54 3.60 -15.11
C GLN A 467 6.98 2.97 -13.78
N LYS A 468 7.22 3.80 -12.77
CA LYS A 468 7.59 3.42 -11.40
C LYS A 468 6.38 3.11 -10.52
N ALA A 469 5.29 3.87 -10.67
CA ALA A 469 4.10 3.73 -9.84
C ALA A 469 2.84 4.25 -10.54
N ILE A 470 1.70 3.69 -10.17
CA ILE A 470 0.35 4.23 -10.39
C ILE A 470 -0.24 4.53 -9.01
N ILE A 471 -0.94 5.66 -8.91
CA ILE A 471 -1.57 6.14 -7.68
C ILE A 471 -3.01 6.45 -8.02
N ASP A 472 -3.91 5.70 -7.42
CA ASP A 472 -5.36 5.81 -7.60
C ASP A 472 -5.97 6.37 -6.31
N ASP A 473 -5.58 7.60 -5.96
CA ASP A 473 -6.04 8.30 -4.76
C ASP A 473 -7.26 9.19 -5.02
N HIS A 474 -7.50 9.53 -6.29
CA HIS A 474 -8.61 10.36 -6.74
C HIS A 474 -9.71 9.53 -7.40
N THR A 475 -10.96 9.93 -7.18
CA THR A 475 -12.14 9.27 -7.78
C THR A 475 -12.57 9.90 -9.09
N ASN A 476 -11.87 10.95 -9.52
CA ASN A 476 -12.16 11.71 -10.73
C ASN A 476 -10.86 12.32 -11.30
N ILE A 477 -10.96 12.96 -12.46
CA ILE A 477 -9.87 13.52 -13.26
C ILE A 477 -8.83 14.23 -12.40
N VAL A 478 -7.56 13.90 -12.60
CA VAL A 478 -6.43 14.58 -11.94
C VAL A 478 -5.98 15.72 -12.82
N SER A 479 -6.26 16.95 -12.37
CA SER A 479 -6.06 18.17 -13.15
C SER A 479 -4.64 18.73 -13.04
N SER A 480 -3.99 18.55 -11.89
CA SER A 480 -2.70 19.18 -11.58
C SER A 480 -1.87 18.28 -10.67
N VAL A 481 -0.56 18.21 -10.93
CA VAL A 481 0.42 17.55 -10.05
C VAL A 481 1.66 18.42 -9.88
N CYS A 482 2.21 18.50 -8.67
CA CYS A 482 3.47 19.21 -8.42
C CYS A 482 4.28 18.58 -7.27
N PHE A 483 5.60 18.51 -7.43
CA PHE A 483 6.49 18.10 -6.33
C PHE A 483 6.75 19.27 -5.36
N SER A 484 6.96 18.95 -4.09
CA SER A 484 7.54 19.88 -3.13
C SER A 484 9.00 20.20 -3.51
N PRO A 485 9.55 21.35 -3.07
CA PRO A 485 10.92 21.76 -3.41
C PRO A 485 12.00 20.75 -2.99
N ASP A 486 11.76 19.99 -1.92
CA ASP A 486 12.64 18.93 -1.43
C ASP A 486 12.45 17.57 -2.15
N GLY A 487 11.45 17.46 -3.02
CA GLY A 487 11.11 16.26 -3.78
C GLY A 487 10.49 15.14 -2.95
N ASN A 488 10.23 15.36 -1.66
CA ASN A 488 9.72 14.33 -0.77
C ASN A 488 8.20 14.20 -0.85
N THR A 489 7.48 15.23 -1.24
CA THR A 489 6.02 15.26 -1.32
C THR A 489 5.56 15.54 -2.75
N LEU A 490 4.50 14.86 -3.18
CA LEU A 490 3.77 15.12 -4.41
C LEU A 490 2.37 15.60 -4.04
N ALA A 491 2.00 16.80 -4.47
CA ALA A 491 0.63 17.29 -4.40
C ALA A 491 -0.12 16.98 -5.69
N SER A 492 -1.42 16.72 -5.56
CA SER A 492 -2.33 16.50 -6.69
C SER A 492 -3.67 17.14 -6.42
N GLY A 493 -4.24 17.81 -7.42
CA GLY A 493 -5.59 18.37 -7.40
C GLY A 493 -6.49 17.64 -8.39
N SER A 494 -7.77 17.47 -8.02
CA SER A 494 -8.71 16.69 -8.82
C SER A 494 -10.08 17.35 -8.96
N PHE A 495 -10.83 16.87 -9.96
CA PHE A 495 -12.23 17.18 -10.18
C PHE A 495 -13.15 16.55 -9.12
N ASP A 496 -12.63 15.68 -8.26
CA ASP A 496 -13.32 15.18 -7.06
C ASP A 496 -13.38 16.22 -5.91
N MET A 497 -12.98 17.48 -6.19
CA MET A 497 -12.97 18.62 -5.26
C MET A 497 -11.89 18.53 -4.16
N SER A 498 -10.98 17.55 -4.25
CA SER A 498 -9.97 17.31 -3.22
C SER A 498 -8.54 17.55 -3.71
N ILE A 499 -7.65 17.72 -2.73
CA ILE A 499 -6.21 17.77 -2.92
C ILE A 499 -5.56 16.69 -2.07
N SER A 500 -4.65 15.92 -2.66
CA SER A 500 -3.91 14.85 -1.98
C SER A 500 -2.42 15.18 -1.90
N LEU A 501 -1.84 15.05 -0.71
CA LEU A 501 -0.40 15.15 -0.45
C LEU A 501 0.21 13.77 -0.17
N LEU A 502 1.17 13.36 -0.98
CA LEU A 502 1.74 12.02 -0.99
C LEU A 502 3.27 12.03 -0.88
N ASP A 503 3.82 11.32 0.09
CA ASP A 503 5.27 11.14 0.19
C ASP A 503 5.79 10.25 -0.96
N VAL A 504 6.83 10.72 -1.63
CA VAL A 504 7.40 10.14 -2.85
C VAL A 504 8.31 8.94 -2.55
N LYS A 505 9.01 8.95 -1.41
CA LYS A 505 10.01 7.95 -1.01
C LYS A 505 9.39 6.71 -0.37
N THR A 506 8.21 6.86 0.21
CA THR A 506 7.54 5.85 1.03
C THR A 506 6.62 4.91 0.22
N ARG A 507 6.48 5.07 -1.09
CA ARG A 507 5.48 4.34 -1.89
C ARG A 507 5.63 2.82 -1.80
N GLN A 508 4.66 2.18 -1.13
CA GLN A 508 4.37 0.76 -1.35
C GLN A 508 3.35 0.69 -2.49
N GLN A 509 3.64 -0.15 -3.46
CA GLN A 509 2.65 -0.69 -4.39
C GLN A 509 1.48 -1.25 -3.57
N LYS A 510 0.25 -0.83 -3.85
CA LYS A 510 -0.92 -1.68 -3.57
C LYS A 510 -0.64 -2.96 -4.34
N ALA A 511 -0.40 -4.09 -3.69
CA ALA A 511 -0.23 -5.32 -4.44
C ALA A 511 -1.62 -5.79 -4.87
N LYS A 512 -1.98 -5.35 -6.07
CA LYS A 512 -2.93 -6.03 -6.92
C LYS A 512 -2.20 -7.28 -7.45
N PHE A 513 -2.89 -8.41 -7.59
CA PHE A 513 -2.37 -9.57 -8.33
C PHE A 513 -2.35 -9.21 -9.83
N ASP A 514 -1.50 -8.25 -10.21
CA ASP A 514 -1.33 -7.83 -11.59
C ASP A 514 -0.45 -8.85 -12.30
N GLY A 515 -1.02 -9.49 -13.30
CA GLY A 515 -0.31 -10.45 -14.14
C GLY A 515 -1.13 -10.85 -15.35
N HIS A 516 -2.43 -11.09 -15.16
CA HIS A 516 -3.32 -11.37 -16.29
C HIS A 516 -3.60 -10.11 -17.11
N ASN A 517 -3.64 -10.28 -18.43
CA ASN A 517 -3.86 -9.18 -19.38
C ASN A 517 -5.33 -9.04 -19.81
N SER A 518 -6.20 -9.92 -19.33
CA SER A 518 -7.63 -9.94 -19.64
C SER A 518 -8.42 -10.54 -18.46
N GLU A 519 -9.74 -10.68 -18.63
CA GLU A 519 -10.73 -11.10 -17.64
C GLU A 519 -10.36 -12.41 -16.91
N ILE A 520 -10.68 -12.52 -15.63
CA ILE A 520 -10.44 -13.72 -14.82
C ILE A 520 -11.71 -14.57 -14.76
N LEU A 521 -11.75 -15.63 -15.56
CA LEU A 521 -12.96 -16.43 -15.76
C LEU A 521 -13.18 -17.49 -14.67
N SER A 522 -12.10 -17.95 -14.03
CA SER A 522 -12.17 -19.00 -12.99
C SER A 522 -11.04 -18.87 -11.96
N VAL A 523 -11.35 -19.09 -10.68
CA VAL A 523 -10.39 -19.16 -9.58
C VAL A 523 -10.62 -20.39 -8.71
N SER A 524 -9.55 -21.08 -8.30
CA SER A 524 -9.63 -22.25 -7.42
C SER A 524 -8.45 -22.30 -6.46
N PHE A 525 -8.70 -22.59 -5.17
CA PHE A 525 -7.65 -22.95 -4.23
C PHE A 525 -7.22 -24.40 -4.40
N SER A 526 -5.96 -24.70 -4.08
CA SER A 526 -5.47 -26.05 -3.87
C SER A 526 -6.08 -26.65 -2.59
N PRO A 527 -6.20 -27.98 -2.46
CA PRO A 527 -6.78 -28.63 -1.27
C PRO A 527 -6.08 -28.29 0.05
N ASP A 528 -4.79 -27.95 0.00
CA ASP A 528 -4.00 -27.52 1.16
C ASP A 528 -4.12 -25.99 1.44
N GLY A 529 -4.81 -25.24 0.58
CA GLY A 529 -5.02 -23.80 0.68
C GLY A 529 -3.77 -22.94 0.44
N ASN A 530 -2.63 -23.52 0.06
CA ASN A 530 -1.38 -22.77 -0.10
C ASN A 530 -1.20 -22.16 -1.50
N THR A 531 -1.90 -22.67 -2.51
CA THR A 531 -1.80 -22.21 -3.89
C THR A 531 -3.19 -21.81 -4.40
N LEU A 532 -3.27 -20.66 -5.05
CA LEU A 532 -4.45 -20.25 -5.82
C LEU A 532 -4.13 -20.40 -7.32
N ALA A 533 -5.04 -20.96 -8.10
CA ALA A 533 -4.97 -20.98 -9.55
C ALA A 533 -6.02 -20.04 -10.15
N SER A 534 -5.66 -19.37 -11.24
CA SER A 534 -6.57 -18.54 -12.03
C SER A 534 -6.49 -18.87 -13.52
N GLY A 535 -7.64 -19.00 -14.16
CA GLY A 535 -7.78 -19.09 -15.61
C GLY A 535 -8.34 -17.78 -16.18
N SER A 536 -7.75 -17.30 -17.27
CA SER A 536 -8.09 -16.01 -17.86
C SER A 536 -8.42 -16.10 -19.34
N ASP A 537 -9.16 -15.10 -19.78
CA ASP A 537 -9.38 -14.74 -21.19
C ASP A 537 -8.07 -14.45 -21.94
N ASP A 538 -6.98 -14.10 -21.24
CA ASP A 538 -5.66 -13.90 -21.83
C ASP A 538 -4.95 -15.18 -22.28
N LYS A 539 -5.66 -16.33 -22.24
CA LYS A 539 -5.23 -17.67 -22.63
C LYS A 539 -4.25 -18.33 -21.66
N SER A 540 -3.86 -17.64 -20.58
CA SER A 540 -2.92 -18.16 -19.59
C SER A 540 -3.60 -18.66 -18.33
N ILE A 541 -2.87 -19.51 -17.62
CA ILE A 541 -3.18 -19.88 -16.24
C ILE A 541 -2.06 -19.36 -15.36
N ARG A 542 -2.39 -18.80 -14.20
CA ARG A 542 -1.38 -18.39 -13.22
C ARG A 542 -1.59 -19.12 -11.90
N LEU A 543 -0.46 -19.50 -11.30
CA LEU A 543 -0.41 -20.04 -9.94
C LEU A 543 0.12 -18.96 -9.01
N TRP A 544 -0.54 -18.81 -7.87
CA TRP A 544 -0.22 -17.80 -6.87
C TRP A 544 0.01 -18.46 -5.53
N ASP A 545 0.94 -17.95 -4.74
CA ASP A 545 1.03 -18.30 -3.33
C ASP A 545 -0.11 -17.62 -2.59
N ALA A 546 -1.03 -18.41 -2.04
CA ALA A 546 -2.23 -17.92 -1.38
C ALA A 546 -1.91 -17.05 -0.13
N LYS A 547 -0.70 -17.16 0.43
CA LYS A 547 -0.29 -16.41 1.63
C LYS A 547 0.44 -15.13 1.28
N THR A 548 1.29 -15.13 0.24
CA THR A 548 2.07 -13.95 -0.14
C THR A 548 1.45 -13.14 -1.26
N GLY A 549 0.50 -13.70 -1.98
CA GLY A 549 -0.05 -13.12 -3.19
C GLY A 549 0.93 -13.05 -4.38
N GLN A 550 2.10 -13.67 -4.27
CA GLN A 550 3.08 -13.68 -5.35
C GLN A 550 2.75 -14.74 -6.38
N GLN A 551 2.98 -14.41 -7.65
CA GLN A 551 2.90 -15.38 -8.72
C GLN A 551 4.02 -16.42 -8.55
N LYS A 552 3.64 -17.70 -8.45
CA LYS A 552 4.55 -18.86 -8.40
C LYS A 552 4.92 -19.34 -9.80
N ALA A 553 3.96 -19.34 -10.73
CA ALA A 553 4.17 -19.79 -12.10
C ALA A 553 3.14 -19.17 -13.06
N GLN A 554 3.52 -19.09 -14.34
CA GLN A 554 2.61 -18.92 -15.48
C GLN A 554 2.62 -20.24 -16.26
N LEU A 555 1.44 -20.80 -16.51
CA LEU A 555 1.28 -22.05 -17.26
C LEU A 555 0.73 -21.69 -18.65
N ASP A 556 1.63 -21.51 -19.59
CA ASP A 556 1.30 -21.15 -20.97
C ASP A 556 1.11 -22.42 -21.82
N GLY A 557 0.09 -22.40 -22.67
CA GLY A 557 -0.13 -23.48 -23.62
C GLY A 557 -1.47 -23.39 -24.34
N HIS A 558 -2.52 -22.89 -23.69
CA HIS A 558 -3.81 -22.72 -24.33
C HIS A 558 -3.77 -21.61 -25.41
N GLU A 559 -4.57 -21.80 -26.45
CA GLU A 559 -4.61 -20.88 -27.61
C GLU A 559 -5.80 -19.91 -27.57
N ASN A 560 -6.70 -20.11 -26.61
CA ASN A 560 -7.93 -19.35 -26.41
C ASN A 560 -8.31 -19.31 -24.90
N TRP A 561 -9.41 -18.64 -24.56
CA TRP A 561 -9.84 -18.34 -23.19
C TRP A 561 -9.85 -19.56 -22.27
N VAL A 562 -9.30 -19.44 -21.07
CA VAL A 562 -9.32 -20.52 -20.07
C VAL A 562 -10.57 -20.35 -19.20
N MET A 563 -11.60 -21.13 -19.50
CA MET A 563 -12.94 -21.00 -18.92
C MET A 563 -13.05 -21.61 -17.51
N SER A 564 -12.28 -22.66 -17.21
CA SER A 564 -12.43 -23.40 -15.96
C SER A 564 -11.09 -24.00 -15.51
N VAL A 565 -10.77 -23.88 -14.22
CA VAL A 565 -9.61 -24.51 -13.59
C VAL A 565 -10.03 -25.27 -12.33
N CYS A 566 -9.43 -26.43 -12.09
CA CYS A 566 -9.73 -27.28 -10.93
C CYS A 566 -8.50 -28.08 -10.50
N PHE A 567 -8.23 -28.17 -9.19
CA PHE A 567 -7.15 -29.00 -8.65
C PHE A 567 -7.62 -30.45 -8.45
N SER A 568 -6.71 -31.42 -8.63
CA SER A 568 -6.93 -32.79 -8.20
C SER A 568 -7.10 -32.87 -6.67
N PRO A 569 -7.80 -33.89 -6.13
CA PRO A 569 -8.00 -34.03 -4.68
C PRO A 569 -6.70 -34.08 -3.87
N ASP A 570 -5.62 -34.58 -4.47
CA ASP A 570 -4.29 -34.62 -3.87
C ASP A 570 -3.45 -33.34 -4.08
N GLY A 571 -3.98 -32.37 -4.83
CA GLY A 571 -3.38 -31.07 -5.11
C GLY A 571 -2.18 -31.09 -6.07
N LYS A 572 -1.82 -32.25 -6.64
CA LYS A 572 -0.61 -32.38 -7.47
C LYS A 572 -0.82 -31.98 -8.92
N ILE A 573 -2.05 -32.09 -9.41
CA ILE A 573 -2.40 -31.81 -10.81
C ILE A 573 -3.44 -30.69 -10.83
N LEU A 574 -3.27 -29.75 -11.75
CA LEU A 574 -4.33 -28.81 -12.13
C LEU A 574 -4.87 -29.20 -13.50
N ALA A 575 -6.20 -29.26 -13.64
CA ALA A 575 -6.86 -29.37 -14.92
C ALA A 575 -7.37 -27.99 -15.35
N SER A 576 -7.23 -27.68 -16.63
CA SER A 576 -7.79 -26.48 -17.25
C SER A 576 -8.59 -26.83 -18.51
N GLY A 577 -9.80 -26.29 -18.61
CA GLY A 577 -10.64 -26.36 -19.81
C GLY A 577 -10.67 -25.01 -20.50
N SER A 578 -10.49 -25.00 -21.83
CA SER A 578 -10.38 -23.79 -22.62
C SER A 578 -11.37 -23.76 -23.80
N ASN A 579 -11.62 -22.56 -24.30
CA ASN A 579 -12.30 -22.32 -25.56
C ASN A 579 -11.47 -22.78 -26.79
N ASP A 580 -10.23 -23.22 -26.59
CA ASP A 580 -9.38 -23.83 -27.62
C ASP A 580 -9.69 -25.31 -27.88
N GLN A 581 -10.79 -25.82 -27.30
CA GLN A 581 -11.28 -27.20 -27.45
C GLN A 581 -10.41 -28.25 -26.74
N SER A 582 -9.37 -27.84 -26.02
CA SER A 582 -8.48 -28.75 -25.29
C SER A 582 -8.64 -28.65 -23.78
N ILE A 583 -8.34 -29.76 -23.12
CA ILE A 583 -8.11 -29.80 -21.68
C ILE A 583 -6.62 -30.01 -21.45
N ARG A 584 -6.02 -29.29 -20.51
CA ARG A 584 -4.61 -29.49 -20.16
C ARG A 584 -4.48 -29.89 -18.70
N LEU A 585 -3.60 -30.86 -18.48
CA LEU A 585 -3.18 -31.30 -17.16
C LEU A 585 -1.80 -30.71 -16.88
N TRP A 586 -1.66 -30.06 -15.72
CA TRP A 586 -0.44 -29.39 -15.31
C TRP A 586 0.08 -30.01 -14.03
N ASP A 587 1.37 -30.33 -14.02
CA ASP A 587 2.04 -30.74 -12.79
C ASP A 587 2.36 -29.49 -11.97
N ILE A 588 1.76 -29.38 -10.78
CA ILE A 588 1.86 -28.18 -9.94
C ILE A 588 3.27 -27.99 -9.37
N LYS A 589 4.03 -29.08 -9.20
CA LYS A 589 5.38 -29.01 -8.63
C LYS A 589 6.38 -28.47 -9.64
N THR A 590 6.25 -28.87 -10.90
CA THR A 590 7.18 -28.50 -11.98
C THR A 590 6.71 -27.29 -12.77
N GLY A 591 5.40 -26.98 -12.74
CA GLY A 591 4.79 -25.95 -13.59
C GLY A 591 4.74 -26.34 -15.07
N GLN A 592 4.99 -27.61 -15.40
CA GLN A 592 4.98 -28.08 -16.78
C GLN A 592 3.63 -28.72 -17.13
N GLN A 593 3.28 -28.62 -18.41
CA GLN A 593 2.16 -29.39 -18.95
C GLN A 593 2.50 -30.87 -18.91
N LYS A 594 1.71 -31.63 -18.15
CA LYS A 594 1.77 -33.10 -18.10
C LYS A 594 1.13 -33.71 -19.34
N ALA A 595 -0.06 -33.25 -19.71
CA ALA A 595 -0.80 -33.79 -20.85
C ALA A 595 -1.70 -32.73 -21.50
N LYS A 596 -1.94 -32.89 -22.81
CA LYS A 596 -3.04 -32.24 -23.53
C LYS A 596 -4.05 -33.32 -23.90
N LEU A 597 -5.27 -33.20 -23.39
CA LEU A 597 -6.35 -34.13 -23.63
C LEU A 597 -7.23 -33.55 -24.74
N ASP A 598 -6.97 -34.01 -25.96
CA ASP A 598 -7.72 -33.64 -27.15
C ASP A 598 -8.91 -34.58 -27.35
N GLY A 599 -10.04 -34.04 -27.80
CA GLY A 599 -11.20 -34.85 -28.16
C GLY A 599 -12.48 -34.05 -28.32
N HIS A 600 -12.70 -33.05 -27.46
CA HIS A 600 -13.81 -32.11 -27.65
C HIS A 600 -13.66 -31.35 -28.98
N THR A 601 -14.78 -30.97 -29.57
CA THR A 601 -14.82 -30.28 -30.88
C THR A 601 -15.22 -28.81 -30.77
N ASN A 602 -15.40 -28.32 -29.54
CA ASN A 602 -15.74 -26.94 -29.23
C ASN A 602 -15.34 -26.61 -27.78
N GLY A 603 -15.51 -25.35 -27.33
CA GLY A 603 -15.01 -24.87 -26.06
C GLY A 603 -15.49 -25.66 -24.83
N ILE A 604 -14.62 -25.82 -23.83
CA ILE A 604 -14.92 -26.51 -22.57
C ILE A 604 -15.31 -25.47 -21.52
N PHE A 605 -16.48 -25.65 -20.90
CA PHE A 605 -17.01 -24.70 -19.90
C PHE A 605 -16.80 -25.16 -18.46
N SER A 606 -16.71 -26.46 -18.22
CA SER A 606 -16.64 -27.01 -16.87
C SER A 606 -15.71 -28.21 -16.85
N VAL A 607 -14.75 -28.21 -15.91
CA VAL A 607 -13.93 -29.37 -15.56
C VAL A 607 -14.04 -29.68 -14.08
N CYS A 608 -14.09 -30.96 -13.72
CA CYS A 608 -14.22 -31.39 -12.32
C CYS A 608 -13.52 -32.74 -12.12
N PHE A 609 -12.68 -32.85 -11.09
CA PHE A 609 -12.09 -34.12 -10.68
C PHE A 609 -13.07 -34.95 -9.83
N SER A 610 -13.03 -36.27 -9.99
CA SER A 610 -13.67 -37.19 -9.05
C SER A 610 -12.99 -37.12 -7.68
N PRO A 611 -13.74 -37.19 -6.56
CA PRO A 611 -13.17 -37.12 -5.22
C PRO A 611 -12.44 -38.41 -4.79
N VAL A 612 -12.72 -39.54 -5.43
CA VAL A 612 -12.21 -40.88 -5.04
C VAL A 612 -11.38 -41.56 -6.12
N GLU A 613 -11.56 -41.20 -7.39
CA GLU A 613 -10.85 -41.79 -8.52
C GLU A 613 -9.94 -40.76 -9.22
N ASN A 614 -8.94 -41.24 -9.94
CA ASN A 614 -8.14 -40.44 -10.90
C ASN A 614 -8.92 -40.17 -12.21
N THR A 615 -10.20 -39.83 -12.10
CA THR A 615 -11.08 -39.53 -13.23
C THR A 615 -11.35 -38.03 -13.27
N LEU A 616 -11.18 -37.41 -14.44
CA LEU A 616 -11.58 -36.03 -14.71
C LEU A 616 -12.82 -36.03 -15.62
N ALA A 617 -13.81 -35.21 -15.31
CA ALA A 617 -14.96 -34.96 -16.18
C ALA A 617 -14.85 -33.58 -16.84
N SER A 618 -15.33 -33.46 -18.07
CA SER A 618 -15.43 -32.19 -18.80
C SER A 618 -16.76 -32.05 -19.52
N GLY A 619 -17.36 -30.86 -19.46
CA GLY A 619 -18.55 -30.45 -20.20
C GLY A 619 -18.22 -29.36 -21.23
N SER A 620 -18.76 -29.49 -22.45
CA SER A 620 -18.39 -28.64 -23.59
C SER A 620 -19.60 -28.08 -24.34
N TYR A 621 -19.35 -27.00 -25.10
CA TYR A 621 -20.23 -26.49 -26.15
C TYR A 621 -20.54 -27.53 -27.23
N ASP A 622 -19.69 -28.55 -27.40
CA ASP A 622 -19.94 -29.65 -28.34
C ASP A 622 -21.03 -30.63 -27.91
N LYS A 623 -21.74 -30.32 -26.82
CA LYS A 623 -22.87 -31.07 -26.25
C LYS A 623 -22.48 -32.41 -25.60
N SER A 624 -21.20 -32.76 -25.61
CA SER A 624 -20.72 -33.99 -25.01
C SER A 624 -20.13 -33.75 -23.63
N ILE A 625 -20.11 -34.83 -22.84
CA ILE A 625 -19.31 -34.92 -21.62
C ILE A 625 -18.22 -35.95 -21.89
N ARG A 626 -17.01 -35.71 -21.39
CA ARG A 626 -15.93 -36.70 -21.49
C ARG A 626 -15.36 -37.02 -20.13
N LEU A 627 -15.10 -38.31 -19.93
CA LEU A 627 -14.39 -38.84 -18.79
C LEU A 627 -12.97 -39.18 -19.22
N TRP A 628 -12.00 -38.71 -18.46
CA TRP A 628 -10.57 -38.87 -18.73
C TRP A 628 -9.90 -39.60 -17.59
N ASP A 629 -9.05 -40.55 -17.91
CA ASP A 629 -8.18 -41.18 -16.93
C ASP A 629 -6.90 -40.34 -16.82
N VAL A 630 -6.70 -39.75 -15.65
CA VAL A 630 -5.62 -38.78 -15.37
C VAL A 630 -4.24 -39.47 -15.34
N LYS A 631 -4.21 -40.79 -15.14
CA LYS A 631 -2.98 -41.58 -15.07
C LYS A 631 -2.51 -42.03 -16.45
N THR A 632 -3.44 -42.49 -17.29
CA THR A 632 -3.16 -42.95 -18.66
C THR A 632 -3.23 -41.84 -19.70
N GLU A 633 -3.82 -40.69 -19.32
CA GLU A 633 -4.01 -39.52 -20.19
C GLU A 633 -4.89 -39.83 -21.41
N GLN A 634 -5.74 -40.85 -21.27
CA GLN A 634 -6.67 -41.29 -22.30
C GLN A 634 -8.11 -40.97 -21.91
N GLN A 635 -8.95 -40.82 -22.92
CA GLN A 635 -10.39 -40.75 -22.73
C GLN A 635 -10.92 -42.12 -22.28
N LYS A 636 -11.54 -42.19 -21.09
CA LYS A 636 -12.27 -43.38 -20.61
C LYS A 636 -13.59 -43.57 -21.34
N ALA A 637 -14.35 -42.48 -21.48
CA ALA A 637 -15.68 -42.50 -22.07
C ALA A 637 -16.07 -41.15 -22.65
N LYS A 638 -16.86 -41.18 -23.73
CA LYS A 638 -17.62 -40.03 -24.23
C LYS A 638 -19.09 -40.28 -23.90
N LEU A 639 -19.68 -39.41 -23.12
CA LEU A 639 -21.06 -39.51 -22.68
C LEU A 639 -21.89 -38.63 -23.60
N ASP A 640 -22.45 -39.27 -24.64
CA ASP A 640 -23.34 -38.63 -25.59
C ASP A 640 -24.79 -38.74 -25.10
N GLY A 641 -25.56 -37.67 -25.27
CA GLY A 641 -26.98 -37.67 -24.93
C GLY A 641 -27.61 -36.28 -24.87
N HIS A 642 -26.84 -35.26 -24.46
CA HIS A 642 -27.37 -33.90 -24.42
C HIS A 642 -27.58 -33.31 -25.82
N GLY A 643 -28.65 -32.54 -25.98
CA GLY A 643 -29.02 -31.86 -27.23
C GLY A 643 -28.37 -30.48 -27.41
N GLY A 644 -27.77 -29.93 -26.36
CA GLY A 644 -27.23 -28.57 -26.28
C GLY A 644 -25.96 -28.50 -25.42
N THR A 645 -25.42 -27.29 -25.26
CA THR A 645 -24.18 -27.02 -24.52
C THR A 645 -24.25 -27.59 -23.10
N VAL A 646 -23.15 -28.18 -22.61
CA VAL A 646 -23.06 -28.64 -21.22
C VAL A 646 -22.34 -27.59 -20.40
N TRP A 647 -23.09 -26.88 -19.55
CA TRP A 647 -22.61 -25.74 -18.77
C TRP A 647 -21.92 -26.15 -17.46
N SER A 648 -22.41 -27.21 -16.82
CA SER A 648 -21.96 -27.60 -15.49
C SER A 648 -21.89 -29.12 -15.37
N VAL A 649 -20.77 -29.62 -14.86
CA VAL A 649 -20.58 -31.03 -14.48
C VAL A 649 -20.10 -31.11 -13.03
N CYS A 650 -20.61 -32.07 -12.26
CA CYS A 650 -20.14 -32.32 -10.90
C CYS A 650 -20.26 -33.80 -10.52
N PHE A 651 -19.28 -34.32 -9.78
CA PHE A 651 -19.34 -35.66 -9.22
C PHE A 651 -20.12 -35.66 -7.89
N SER A 652 -20.79 -36.77 -7.60
CA SER A 652 -21.29 -37.06 -6.26
C SER A 652 -20.13 -37.20 -5.26
N PRO A 653 -20.35 -36.97 -3.95
CA PRO A 653 -19.30 -37.05 -2.94
C PRO A 653 -18.59 -38.42 -2.88
N ASP A 654 -19.29 -39.50 -3.22
CA ASP A 654 -18.75 -40.85 -3.33
C ASP A 654 -18.07 -41.14 -4.69
N GLY A 655 -18.10 -40.18 -5.62
CA GLY A 655 -17.56 -40.24 -6.98
C GLY A 655 -18.22 -41.24 -7.93
N ASN A 656 -19.27 -41.94 -7.52
CA ASN A 656 -19.91 -43.00 -8.32
C ASN A 656 -20.87 -42.44 -9.39
N THR A 657 -21.39 -41.23 -9.19
CA THR A 657 -22.36 -40.61 -10.08
C THR A 657 -21.82 -39.26 -10.55
N LEU A 658 -21.92 -38.99 -11.86
CA LEU A 658 -21.70 -37.67 -12.44
C LEU A 658 -23.04 -37.03 -12.80
N ALA A 659 -23.26 -35.77 -12.40
CA ALA A 659 -24.38 -34.97 -12.87
C ALA A 659 -23.91 -33.96 -13.93
N SER A 660 -24.74 -33.72 -14.93
CA SER A 660 -24.51 -32.71 -15.97
C SER A 660 -25.76 -31.88 -16.23
N GLY A 661 -25.60 -30.55 -16.24
CA GLY A 661 -26.63 -29.58 -16.62
C GLY A 661 -26.35 -28.97 -18.00
N SER A 662 -27.38 -28.86 -18.83
CA SER A 662 -27.25 -28.42 -20.21
C SER A 662 -28.29 -27.39 -20.64
N ASP A 663 -27.93 -26.69 -21.72
CA ASP A 663 -28.78 -25.85 -22.56
C ASP A 663 -30.02 -26.59 -23.10
N ASP A 664 -29.97 -27.92 -23.19
CA ASP A 664 -31.12 -28.75 -23.59
C ASP A 664 -32.21 -28.88 -22.51
N LYS A 665 -32.11 -28.08 -21.43
CA LYS A 665 -33.08 -27.98 -20.33
C LYS A 665 -33.14 -29.23 -19.45
N CYS A 666 -32.27 -30.19 -19.69
CA CYS A 666 -32.24 -31.47 -18.99
C CYS A 666 -31.03 -31.55 -18.07
N ILE A 667 -31.17 -32.37 -17.03
CA ILE A 667 -30.03 -32.86 -16.24
C ILE A 667 -29.86 -34.33 -16.55
N ARG A 668 -28.63 -34.81 -16.63
CA ARG A 668 -28.36 -36.25 -16.76
C ARG A 668 -27.48 -36.73 -15.62
N LEU A 669 -27.84 -37.90 -15.10
CA LEU A 669 -27.04 -38.65 -14.14
C LEU A 669 -26.35 -39.78 -14.88
N TRP A 670 -25.05 -39.90 -14.69
CA TRP A 670 -24.21 -40.90 -15.33
C TRP A 670 -23.52 -41.74 -14.27
N ASP A 671 -23.37 -43.03 -14.56
CA ASP A 671 -22.50 -43.89 -13.80
C ASP A 671 -21.04 -43.56 -14.16
N ALA A 672 -20.27 -43.09 -13.18
CA ALA A 672 -18.92 -42.59 -13.41
C ALA A 672 -17.94 -43.67 -13.89
N LYS A 673 -18.22 -44.93 -13.57
CA LYS A 673 -17.35 -46.06 -13.89
C LYS A 673 -17.60 -46.61 -15.29
N THR A 674 -18.87 -46.77 -15.65
CA THR A 674 -19.30 -47.36 -16.92
C THR A 674 -19.56 -46.33 -18.01
N GLY A 675 -19.77 -45.06 -17.65
CA GLY A 675 -20.20 -44.01 -18.57
C GLY A 675 -21.66 -44.17 -19.03
N GLN A 676 -22.42 -45.10 -18.46
CA GLN A 676 -23.82 -45.28 -18.83
C GLN A 676 -24.69 -44.22 -18.18
N GLN A 677 -25.71 -43.76 -18.92
CA GLN A 677 -26.71 -42.87 -18.36
C GLN A 677 -27.58 -43.63 -17.36
N LYS A 678 -27.59 -43.20 -16.10
CA LYS A 678 -28.45 -43.72 -15.04
C LYS A 678 -29.85 -43.13 -15.12
N ALA A 679 -29.96 -41.83 -15.35
CA ALA A 679 -31.23 -41.13 -15.43
C ALA A 679 -31.14 -39.87 -16.30
N LYS A 680 -32.27 -39.52 -16.93
CA LYS A 680 -32.53 -38.20 -17.51
C LYS A 680 -33.56 -37.52 -16.61
N LEU A 681 -33.22 -36.37 -16.06
CA LEU A 681 -34.10 -35.59 -15.19
C LEU A 681 -34.71 -34.47 -16.03
N ASP A 682 -35.97 -34.67 -16.41
CA ASP A 682 -36.76 -33.73 -17.16
C ASP A 682 -37.64 -32.91 -16.21
N GLY A 683 -37.81 -31.62 -16.49
CA GLY A 683 -38.77 -30.79 -15.77
C GLY A 683 -38.56 -29.29 -15.90
N HIS A 684 -37.32 -28.83 -16.05
CA HIS A 684 -37.03 -27.41 -16.27
C HIS A 684 -37.50 -26.94 -17.65
N ALA A 685 -37.92 -25.68 -17.74
CA ALA A 685 -38.40 -25.07 -18.98
C ALA A 685 -37.32 -24.23 -19.69
N GLY A 686 -36.15 -24.06 -19.07
CA GLY A 686 -35.01 -23.27 -19.55
C GLY A 686 -33.69 -23.99 -19.29
N GLU A 687 -32.61 -23.37 -19.73
CA GLU A 687 -31.24 -23.86 -19.68
C GLU A 687 -30.82 -24.15 -18.24
N ILE A 688 -29.98 -25.17 -18.03
CA ILE A 688 -29.43 -25.50 -16.70
C ILE A 688 -28.02 -24.91 -16.59
N MET A 689 -27.86 -23.91 -15.73
CA MET A 689 -26.57 -23.21 -15.57
C MET A 689 -25.67 -23.83 -14.50
N SER A 690 -26.27 -24.42 -13.47
CA SER A 690 -25.52 -24.89 -12.30
C SER A 690 -26.19 -26.13 -11.70
N VAL A 691 -25.39 -27.16 -11.42
CA VAL A 691 -25.81 -28.38 -10.70
C VAL A 691 -24.87 -28.66 -9.54
N CYS A 692 -25.41 -29.07 -8.39
CA CYS A 692 -24.63 -29.35 -7.19
C CYS A 692 -25.26 -30.49 -6.37
N PHE A 693 -24.48 -31.47 -5.94
CA PHE A 693 -24.92 -32.52 -5.02
C PHE A 693 -24.96 -32.02 -3.58
N SER A 694 -25.90 -32.54 -2.79
CA SER A 694 -25.86 -32.44 -1.34
C SER A 694 -24.64 -33.19 -0.79
N PRO A 695 -24.13 -32.81 0.40
CA PRO A 695 -22.94 -33.45 1.00
C PRO A 695 -23.08 -34.96 1.25
N ASP A 696 -24.31 -35.45 1.40
CA ASP A 696 -24.62 -36.89 1.54
C ASP A 696 -24.81 -37.60 0.18
N GLY A 697 -24.79 -36.86 -0.93
CA GLY A 697 -24.95 -37.37 -2.30
C GLY A 697 -26.37 -37.80 -2.68
N ASN A 698 -27.35 -37.70 -1.78
CA ASN A 698 -28.71 -38.23 -2.01
C ASN A 698 -29.61 -37.26 -2.78
N THR A 699 -29.33 -35.96 -2.72
CA THR A 699 -30.11 -34.92 -3.37
C THR A 699 -29.23 -34.13 -4.35
N LEU A 700 -29.76 -33.81 -5.52
CA LEU A 700 -29.13 -32.89 -6.47
C LEU A 700 -29.94 -31.60 -6.54
N ALA A 701 -29.30 -30.45 -6.49
CA ALA A 701 -29.90 -29.15 -6.76
C ALA A 701 -29.51 -28.66 -8.15
N SER A 702 -30.46 -28.05 -8.87
CA SER A 702 -30.24 -27.43 -10.17
C SER A 702 -30.80 -26.02 -10.22
N GLY A 703 -30.03 -25.07 -10.76
CA GLY A 703 -30.47 -23.71 -11.06
C GLY A 703 -30.63 -23.50 -12.56
N SER A 704 -31.76 -22.89 -12.97
CA SER A 704 -32.14 -22.76 -14.37
C SER A 704 -32.52 -21.34 -14.79
N TRP A 705 -32.46 -21.08 -16.09
CA TRP A 705 -33.02 -19.90 -16.75
C TRP A 705 -34.56 -19.88 -16.77
N ASP A 706 -35.23 -20.94 -16.30
CA ASP A 706 -36.67 -20.88 -16.00
C ASP A 706 -37.01 -20.21 -14.66
N ASN A 707 -36.04 -19.55 -14.04
CA ASN A 707 -36.12 -18.84 -12.76
C ASN A 707 -36.37 -19.74 -11.54
N SER A 708 -36.35 -21.08 -11.70
CA SER A 708 -36.59 -22.03 -10.62
C SER A 708 -35.36 -22.83 -10.22
N ILE A 709 -35.31 -23.21 -8.94
CA ILE A 709 -34.37 -24.22 -8.44
C ILE A 709 -35.15 -25.51 -8.30
N ARG A 710 -34.57 -26.66 -8.68
CA ARG A 710 -35.20 -27.96 -8.43
C ARG A 710 -34.29 -28.87 -7.64
N LEU A 711 -34.92 -29.65 -6.77
CA LEU A 711 -34.28 -30.70 -5.99
C LEU A 711 -34.69 -32.05 -6.56
N TRP A 712 -33.71 -32.91 -6.75
CA TRP A 712 -33.89 -34.22 -7.36
C TRP A 712 -33.38 -35.30 -6.42
N ASP A 713 -34.13 -36.38 -6.30
CA ASP A 713 -33.67 -37.57 -5.63
C ASP A 713 -32.74 -38.33 -6.58
N VAL A 714 -31.48 -38.49 -6.17
CA VAL A 714 -30.43 -39.05 -7.03
C VAL A 714 -30.67 -40.54 -7.33
N LYS A 715 -31.32 -41.25 -6.41
CA LYS A 715 -31.56 -42.69 -6.53
C LYS A 715 -32.71 -43.02 -7.47
N THR A 716 -33.79 -42.27 -7.38
CA THR A 716 -35.03 -42.49 -8.16
C THR A 716 -35.08 -41.65 -9.43
N GLY A 717 -34.30 -40.57 -9.51
CA GLY A 717 -34.35 -39.59 -10.60
C GLY A 717 -35.62 -38.73 -10.57
N GLN A 718 -36.42 -38.79 -9.51
CA GLN A 718 -37.64 -38.00 -9.40
C GLN A 718 -37.35 -36.62 -8.83
N GLN A 719 -38.12 -35.63 -9.27
CA GLN A 719 -38.12 -34.31 -8.66
C GLN A 719 -38.72 -34.39 -7.27
N LYS A 720 -37.94 -34.00 -6.25
CA LYS A 720 -38.41 -33.85 -4.86
C LYS A 720 -39.17 -32.55 -4.67
N ALA A 721 -38.58 -31.44 -5.13
CA ALA A 721 -39.13 -30.10 -4.91
C ALA A 721 -38.84 -29.16 -6.08
N LYS A 722 -39.72 -28.17 -6.26
CA LYS A 722 -39.49 -26.99 -7.10
C LYS A 722 -39.55 -25.75 -6.20
N LEU A 723 -38.44 -25.03 -6.11
CA LEU A 723 -38.31 -23.83 -5.30
C LEU A 723 -38.46 -22.62 -6.22
N ASP A 724 -39.67 -22.05 -6.21
CA ASP A 724 -40.01 -20.84 -6.95
C ASP A 724 -39.84 -19.61 -6.06
N GLY A 725 -39.31 -18.52 -6.62
CA GLY A 725 -39.24 -17.25 -5.91
C GLY A 725 -38.33 -16.19 -6.55
N HIS A 726 -37.33 -16.61 -7.33
CA HIS A 726 -36.55 -15.65 -8.12
C HIS A 726 -37.39 -15.08 -9.27
N ALA A 727 -37.17 -13.79 -9.58
CA ALA A 727 -37.89 -13.10 -10.65
C ALA A 727 -37.23 -13.26 -12.02
N ARG A 728 -35.97 -13.71 -12.04
CA ARG A 728 -35.13 -13.87 -13.23
C ARG A 728 -34.21 -15.09 -13.09
N GLU A 729 -33.40 -15.30 -14.11
CA GLU A 729 -32.61 -16.51 -14.35
C GLU A 729 -31.66 -16.82 -13.18
N ILE A 730 -31.51 -18.10 -12.82
CA ILE A 730 -30.57 -18.52 -11.77
C ILE A 730 -29.22 -18.85 -12.39
N MET A 731 -28.16 -18.24 -11.85
CA MET A 731 -26.80 -18.37 -12.37
C MET A 731 -25.96 -19.37 -11.58
N SER A 732 -26.19 -19.49 -10.26
CA SER A 732 -25.36 -20.30 -9.38
C SER A 732 -26.19 -20.86 -8.23
N VAL A 733 -26.00 -22.15 -7.91
CA VAL A 733 -26.58 -22.82 -6.74
C VAL A 733 -25.53 -23.60 -5.98
N CYS A 734 -25.57 -23.59 -4.65
CA CYS A 734 -24.71 -24.43 -3.82
C CYS A 734 -25.40 -24.86 -2.51
N PHE A 735 -25.05 -26.06 -2.04
CA PHE A 735 -25.44 -26.54 -0.70
C PHE A 735 -24.51 -25.99 0.38
N SER A 736 -25.06 -25.76 1.56
CA SER A 736 -24.25 -25.60 2.77
C SER A 736 -23.53 -26.92 3.10
N PRO A 737 -22.35 -26.86 3.73
CA PRO A 737 -21.57 -28.06 4.11
C PRO A 737 -22.33 -29.08 4.97
N ASP A 738 -23.35 -28.64 5.73
CA ASP A 738 -24.22 -29.51 6.53
C ASP A 738 -25.42 -30.08 5.75
N GLY A 739 -25.61 -29.67 4.49
CA GLY A 739 -26.69 -30.11 3.60
C GLY A 739 -28.08 -29.55 3.91
N ASN A 740 -28.22 -28.68 4.92
CA ASN A 740 -29.54 -28.21 5.37
C ASN A 740 -30.05 -26.95 4.65
N THR A 741 -29.16 -26.24 3.96
CA THR A 741 -29.48 -24.97 3.31
C THR A 741 -28.94 -24.93 1.89
N ILE A 742 -29.70 -24.33 0.98
CA ILE A 742 -29.24 -24.02 -0.39
C ILE A 742 -29.15 -22.50 -0.52
N ALA A 743 -28.07 -22.02 -1.16
CA ALA A 743 -27.95 -20.64 -1.60
C ALA A 743 -28.07 -20.57 -3.13
N SER A 744 -28.77 -19.55 -3.62
CA SER A 744 -28.91 -19.27 -5.05
C SER A 744 -28.62 -17.81 -5.37
N GLY A 745 -27.87 -17.57 -6.44
CA GLY A 745 -27.65 -16.24 -7.04
C GLY A 745 -28.36 -16.11 -8.38
N SER A 746 -28.99 -14.96 -8.63
CA SER A 746 -29.85 -14.75 -9.80
C SER A 746 -29.56 -13.44 -10.53
N TYR A 747 -30.00 -13.38 -11.78
CA TYR A 747 -30.10 -12.17 -12.60
C TYR A 747 -31.07 -11.11 -12.03
N ASP A 748 -31.90 -11.49 -11.06
CA ASP A 748 -32.79 -10.56 -10.33
C ASP A 748 -32.07 -9.76 -9.23
N LYS A 749 -30.73 -9.89 -9.14
CA LYS A 749 -29.84 -9.18 -8.20
C LYS A 749 -29.93 -9.69 -6.77
N SER A 750 -30.78 -10.66 -6.47
CA SER A 750 -30.98 -11.21 -5.14
C SER A 750 -30.19 -12.48 -4.91
N ILE A 751 -29.92 -12.76 -3.65
CA ILE A 751 -29.50 -14.08 -3.17
C ILE A 751 -30.62 -14.64 -2.32
N ARG A 752 -30.96 -15.92 -2.53
CA ARG A 752 -31.97 -16.58 -1.69
C ARG A 752 -31.38 -17.76 -0.96
N LEU A 753 -31.83 -17.93 0.29
CA LEU A 753 -31.53 -19.10 1.12
C LEU A 753 -32.78 -19.95 1.22
N TRP A 754 -32.63 -21.27 1.06
CA TRP A 754 -33.72 -22.23 1.05
C TRP A 754 -33.47 -23.32 2.08
N ASP A 755 -34.50 -23.72 2.82
CA ASP A 755 -34.43 -24.89 3.69
C ASP A 755 -34.67 -26.16 2.89
N VAL A 756 -33.76 -27.13 3.01
CA VAL A 756 -33.86 -28.37 2.24
C VAL A 756 -34.96 -29.28 2.76
N LYS A 757 -35.30 -29.22 4.05
CA LYS A 757 -36.28 -30.11 4.68
C LYS A 757 -37.71 -29.59 4.56
N SER A 758 -37.93 -28.29 4.72
CA SER A 758 -39.25 -27.68 4.58
C SER A 758 -39.55 -27.24 3.16
N GLU A 759 -38.54 -27.18 2.28
CA GLU A 759 -38.64 -26.75 0.89
C GLU A 759 -39.15 -25.30 0.76
N GLN A 760 -38.98 -24.51 1.81
CA GLN A 760 -39.39 -23.10 1.86
C GLN A 760 -38.19 -22.17 1.77
N GLN A 761 -38.44 -20.97 1.26
CA GLN A 761 -37.48 -19.89 1.32
C GLN A 761 -37.25 -19.47 2.77
N LYS A 762 -35.99 -19.57 3.24
CA LYS A 762 -35.56 -19.08 4.56
C LYS A 762 -35.37 -17.57 4.58
N ALA A 763 -34.76 -17.02 3.53
CA ALA A 763 -34.41 -15.61 3.45
C ALA A 763 -34.22 -15.14 2.01
N GLN A 764 -34.44 -13.85 1.79
CA GLN A 764 -33.91 -13.10 0.66
C GLN A 764 -32.84 -12.14 1.20
N LEU A 765 -31.65 -12.17 0.62
CA LEU A 765 -30.53 -11.31 0.99
C LEU A 765 -30.38 -10.26 -0.11
N ASP A 766 -30.94 -9.08 0.15
CA ASP A 766 -30.89 -7.95 -0.77
C ASP A 766 -29.69 -7.06 -0.46
N GLY A 767 -29.03 -6.58 -1.51
CA GLY A 767 -27.92 -5.65 -1.36
C GLY A 767 -27.20 -5.36 -2.66
N HIS A 768 -27.09 -6.34 -3.56
CA HIS A 768 -26.46 -6.14 -4.85
C HIS A 768 -27.31 -5.26 -5.78
N SER A 769 -26.65 -4.42 -6.59
CA SER A 769 -27.34 -3.56 -7.57
C SER A 769 -27.37 -4.14 -8.99
N ASP A 770 -26.76 -5.30 -9.21
CA ASP A 770 -26.72 -6.03 -10.48
C ASP A 770 -26.74 -7.56 -10.26
N TYR A 771 -26.79 -8.35 -11.34
CA TYR A 771 -26.91 -9.81 -11.29
C TYR A 771 -25.85 -10.48 -10.41
N VAL A 772 -26.23 -11.54 -9.71
CA VAL A 772 -25.33 -12.32 -8.84
C VAL A 772 -24.86 -13.55 -9.60
N LYS A 773 -23.57 -13.59 -9.94
CA LYS A 773 -23.00 -14.60 -10.84
C LYS A 773 -22.46 -15.83 -10.11
N SER A 774 -21.97 -15.65 -8.88
CA SER A 774 -21.34 -16.73 -8.10
C SER A 774 -21.72 -16.63 -6.63
N VAL A 775 -22.10 -17.76 -6.03
CA VAL A 775 -22.35 -17.90 -4.58
C VAL A 775 -21.61 -19.11 -4.02
N CYS A 776 -21.05 -19.00 -2.81
CA CYS A 776 -20.30 -20.09 -2.17
C CYS A 776 -20.42 -20.01 -0.64
N PHE A 777 -20.62 -21.14 0.04
CA PHE A 777 -20.56 -21.20 1.50
C PHE A 777 -19.12 -21.35 2.00
N SER A 778 -18.82 -20.77 3.16
CA SER A 778 -17.61 -21.09 3.90
C SER A 778 -17.67 -22.55 4.39
N PRO A 779 -16.52 -23.23 4.56
CA PRO A 779 -16.46 -24.62 5.02
C PRO A 779 -17.18 -24.90 6.35
N ASN A 780 -17.29 -23.90 7.22
CA ASN A 780 -18.01 -23.99 8.49
C ASN A 780 -19.50 -23.60 8.42
N ALA A 781 -20.05 -23.39 7.22
CA ALA A 781 -21.43 -22.98 6.94
C ALA A 781 -21.91 -21.65 7.56
N ASN A 782 -21.04 -20.90 8.25
CA ASN A 782 -21.43 -19.70 8.98
C ASN A 782 -21.47 -18.43 8.11
N THR A 783 -20.77 -18.45 6.98
CA THR A 783 -20.64 -17.31 6.07
C THR A 783 -20.97 -17.74 4.65
N LEU A 784 -21.74 -16.94 3.94
CA LEU A 784 -21.98 -17.08 2.51
C LEU A 784 -21.27 -15.92 1.80
N SER A 785 -20.58 -16.19 0.70
CA SER A 785 -20.04 -15.17 -0.20
C SER A 785 -20.88 -15.06 -1.47
N SER A 786 -21.00 -13.86 -2.00
CA SER A 786 -21.64 -13.58 -3.29
C SER A 786 -20.82 -12.60 -4.11
N GLY A 787 -20.61 -12.92 -5.40
CA GLY A 787 -19.99 -12.03 -6.40
C GLY A 787 -21.02 -11.58 -7.43
N SER A 788 -21.03 -10.29 -7.75
CA SER A 788 -22.03 -9.66 -8.63
C SER A 788 -21.42 -8.82 -9.74
N GLY A 789 -22.20 -8.60 -10.81
CA GLY A 789 -21.93 -7.60 -11.85
C GLY A 789 -21.82 -6.17 -11.31
N ASP A 790 -22.30 -5.91 -10.09
CA ASP A 790 -22.18 -4.61 -9.42
C ASP A 790 -20.78 -4.29 -8.87
N LYS A 791 -19.79 -5.12 -9.22
CA LYS A 791 -18.37 -4.96 -8.88
C LYS A 791 -18.04 -5.24 -7.40
N SER A 792 -19.02 -5.67 -6.62
CA SER A 792 -18.85 -5.94 -5.20
C SER A 792 -18.91 -7.43 -4.88
N ILE A 793 -18.23 -7.80 -3.81
CA ILE A 793 -18.39 -9.08 -3.14
C ILE A 793 -19.07 -8.80 -1.81
N ARG A 794 -20.03 -9.64 -1.41
CA ARG A 794 -20.67 -9.51 -0.10
C ARG A 794 -20.50 -10.78 0.71
N LEU A 795 -20.21 -10.59 1.99
CA LEU A 795 -20.19 -11.66 2.97
C LEU A 795 -21.47 -11.57 3.81
N TRP A 796 -22.16 -12.69 3.95
CA TRP A 796 -23.43 -12.79 4.67
C TRP A 796 -23.30 -13.75 5.83
N ALA A 797 -23.77 -13.35 7.01
CA ALA A 797 -23.93 -14.24 8.14
C ALA A 797 -25.15 -15.13 7.91
N VAL A 798 -24.94 -16.44 7.77
CA VAL A 798 -26.04 -17.38 7.45
C VAL A 798 -27.08 -17.44 8.58
N ASN A 799 -26.63 -17.41 9.83
CA ASN A 799 -27.50 -17.50 11.01
C ASN A 799 -28.34 -16.24 11.23
N THR A 800 -27.73 -15.05 11.11
CA THR A 800 -28.43 -13.77 11.35
C THR A 800 -29.09 -13.21 10.10
N ARG A 801 -28.74 -13.75 8.92
CA ARG A 801 -29.23 -13.32 7.59
C ARG A 801 -28.90 -11.85 7.28
N GLN A 802 -27.85 -11.34 7.92
CA GLN A 802 -27.39 -9.97 7.72
C GLN A 802 -26.09 -9.98 6.92
N GLN A 803 -25.88 -8.92 6.16
CA GLN A 803 -24.59 -8.65 5.55
C GLN A 803 -23.56 -8.43 6.66
N LYS A 804 -22.49 -9.22 6.66
CA LYS A 804 -21.31 -9.02 7.52
C LYS A 804 -20.47 -7.88 6.97
N ASP A 805 -20.11 -7.98 5.69
CA ASP A 805 -19.18 -7.06 5.04
C ASP A 805 -19.53 -6.90 3.56
N LYS A 806 -19.21 -5.73 3.02
CA LYS A 806 -19.14 -5.45 1.57
C LYS A 806 -17.67 -5.26 1.23
N LEU A 807 -17.14 -6.17 0.42
CA LEU A 807 -15.75 -6.13 -0.02
C LEU A 807 -15.71 -5.37 -1.34
N ASP A 808 -15.32 -4.11 -1.23
CA ASP A 808 -15.13 -3.22 -2.37
C ASP A 808 -13.65 -3.15 -2.73
N GLY A 809 -13.34 -3.14 -4.03
CA GLY A 809 -11.96 -3.01 -4.50
C GLY A 809 -11.75 -3.39 -5.97
N GLN A 810 -12.56 -4.30 -6.52
CA GLN A 810 -12.53 -4.62 -7.95
C GLN A 810 -13.35 -3.56 -8.73
N THR A 811 -12.87 -3.18 -9.92
CA THR A 811 -13.42 -2.06 -10.72
C THR A 811 -14.42 -2.50 -11.79
N ASP A 812 -14.64 -3.81 -11.91
CA ASP A 812 -15.60 -4.43 -12.81
C ASP A 812 -16.25 -5.67 -12.16
N GLY A 813 -17.23 -6.28 -12.82
CA GLY A 813 -18.09 -7.33 -12.28
C GLY A 813 -17.34 -8.58 -11.84
N ILE A 814 -17.79 -9.18 -10.74
CA ILE A 814 -17.19 -10.39 -10.16
C ILE A 814 -17.70 -11.63 -10.88
N ILE A 815 -16.78 -12.44 -11.40
CA ILE A 815 -17.09 -13.63 -12.19
C ILE A 815 -17.13 -14.88 -11.29
N SER A 816 -16.15 -15.02 -10.40
CA SER A 816 -15.94 -16.22 -9.61
C SER A 816 -15.48 -15.87 -8.20
N VAL A 817 -16.02 -16.55 -7.19
CA VAL A 817 -15.57 -16.46 -5.79
C VAL A 817 -15.38 -17.85 -5.21
N CYS A 818 -14.34 -18.04 -4.40
CA CYS A 818 -14.11 -19.31 -3.70
C CYS A 818 -13.43 -19.11 -2.34
N PHE A 819 -13.84 -19.88 -1.34
CA PHE A 819 -13.19 -19.89 -0.02
C PHE A 819 -11.94 -20.78 -0.04
N SER A 820 -10.95 -20.42 0.77
CA SER A 820 -9.88 -21.33 1.16
C SER A 820 -10.45 -22.51 1.95
N PRO A 821 -9.77 -23.68 1.98
CA PRO A 821 -10.25 -24.86 2.71
C PRO A 821 -10.47 -24.64 4.22
N ASP A 822 -9.75 -23.70 4.83
CA ASP A 822 -9.91 -23.32 6.24
C ASP A 822 -11.02 -22.26 6.46
N GLY A 823 -11.58 -21.70 5.39
CA GLY A 823 -12.64 -20.70 5.41
C GLY A 823 -12.22 -19.30 5.86
N ASN A 824 -10.93 -19.06 6.09
CA ASN A 824 -10.43 -17.77 6.59
C ASN A 824 -10.14 -16.77 5.46
N THR A 825 -9.92 -17.28 4.24
CA THR A 825 -9.62 -16.47 3.07
C THR A 825 -10.68 -16.69 1.99
N LEU A 826 -11.07 -15.63 1.31
CA LEU A 826 -11.90 -15.66 0.11
C LEU A 826 -11.08 -15.16 -1.07
N ALA A 827 -11.09 -15.86 -2.20
CA ALA A 827 -10.54 -15.38 -3.46
C ALA A 827 -11.65 -14.90 -4.38
N SER A 828 -11.38 -13.89 -5.20
CA SER A 828 -12.28 -13.40 -6.25
C SER A 828 -11.56 -13.16 -7.57
N GLY A 829 -12.22 -13.50 -8.67
CA GLY A 829 -11.82 -13.17 -10.05
C GLY A 829 -12.86 -12.26 -10.69
N SER A 830 -12.40 -11.28 -11.47
CA SER A 830 -13.23 -10.19 -12.02
C SER A 830 -12.95 -9.90 -13.50
N TYR A 831 -13.93 -9.24 -14.13
CA TYR A 831 -13.81 -8.63 -15.46
C TYR A 831 -12.74 -7.53 -15.52
N ASP A 832 -12.26 -7.00 -14.39
CA ASP A 832 -11.20 -5.98 -14.33
C ASP A 832 -9.77 -6.54 -14.44
N HIS A 833 -9.66 -7.81 -14.82
CA HIS A 833 -8.43 -8.58 -14.97
C HIS A 833 -7.73 -8.88 -13.64
N SER A 834 -8.34 -8.58 -12.49
CA SER A 834 -7.73 -8.75 -11.18
C SER A 834 -8.21 -9.98 -10.44
N ILE A 835 -7.30 -10.48 -9.60
CA ILE A 835 -7.58 -11.43 -8.54
C ILE A 835 -7.37 -10.72 -7.21
N ARG A 836 -8.24 -10.96 -6.24
CA ARG A 836 -8.07 -10.45 -4.87
C ARG A 836 -8.30 -11.54 -3.85
N LEU A 837 -7.59 -11.43 -2.73
CA LEU A 837 -7.74 -12.29 -1.56
C LEU A 837 -8.29 -11.47 -0.41
N TRP A 838 -9.25 -11.99 0.33
CA TRP A 838 -9.96 -11.28 1.39
C TRP A 838 -9.97 -12.09 2.68
N ASP A 839 -9.65 -11.47 3.79
CA ASP A 839 -9.82 -12.01 5.13
C ASP A 839 -11.31 -11.99 5.48
N VAL A 840 -11.86 -13.18 5.69
CA VAL A 840 -13.30 -13.42 5.90
C VAL A 840 -13.76 -12.91 7.27
N LYS A 841 -12.85 -12.76 8.24
CA LYS A 841 -13.17 -12.35 9.61
C LYS A 841 -13.32 -10.84 9.74
N ASN A 842 -12.54 -10.08 8.98
CA ASN A 842 -12.51 -8.62 9.10
C ASN A 842 -12.89 -7.87 7.82
N GLY A 843 -13.18 -8.60 6.73
CA GLY A 843 -13.62 -8.04 5.46
C GLY A 843 -12.55 -7.25 4.72
N LYS A 844 -11.27 -7.42 5.05
CA LYS A 844 -10.17 -6.70 4.42
C LYS A 844 -9.43 -7.55 3.42
N GLU A 845 -8.90 -6.91 2.38
CA GLU A 845 -8.01 -7.55 1.42
C GLU A 845 -6.69 -7.98 2.09
N PHE A 846 -6.21 -9.18 1.78
CA PHE A 846 -4.85 -9.64 2.12
C PHE A 846 -3.86 -8.83 1.29
N LEU A 847 -3.16 -7.91 1.94
CA LEU A 847 -2.02 -7.21 1.36
C LEU A 847 -0.74 -8.06 1.59
N PRO A 848 0.13 -8.27 0.60
CA PRO A 848 1.37 -9.03 0.73
C PRO A 848 2.27 -8.47 1.81
N ASN A 849 2.24 -9.10 3.00
CA ASN A 849 3.33 -9.15 3.98
C ASN A 849 3.04 -10.11 5.16
N ASP A 850 2.00 -10.95 5.10
CA ASP A 850 1.57 -11.78 6.24
C ASP A 850 2.40 -13.05 6.51
N LYS A 851 3.47 -13.31 5.76
CA LYS A 851 4.28 -14.53 5.92
C LYS A 851 5.51 -14.37 6.83
N ILE A 852 6.05 -13.15 6.99
CA ILE A 852 7.15 -12.89 7.97
C ILE A 852 6.64 -13.03 9.41
N TYR A 853 5.34 -12.79 9.63
CA TYR A 853 4.75 -12.70 10.96
C TYR A 853 4.54 -14.05 11.65
N LYS A 854 4.22 -15.12 10.89
CA LYS A 854 4.00 -16.46 11.44
C LYS A 854 5.32 -17.20 11.73
N ASP A 855 6.35 -17.03 10.89
CA ASP A 855 7.67 -17.64 11.13
C ASP A 855 8.44 -16.99 12.29
N ILE A 856 8.15 -15.72 12.60
CA ILE A 856 8.67 -15.07 13.82
C ILE A 856 7.98 -15.62 15.08
N LEU A 857 6.68 -15.94 15.02
CA LEU A 857 5.93 -16.48 16.15
C LEU A 857 6.31 -17.93 16.51
N THR A 858 6.64 -18.77 15.52
CA THR A 858 7.15 -20.13 15.77
C THR A 858 8.56 -20.11 16.38
N ASN A 859 9.42 -19.18 15.96
CA ASN A 859 10.75 -18.99 16.54
C ASN A 859 10.74 -18.32 17.92
N PHE A 860 9.64 -17.68 18.33
CA PHE A 860 9.51 -17.07 19.66
C PHE A 860 9.04 -18.05 20.75
N LYS A 861 8.40 -19.17 20.38
CA LYS A 861 7.95 -20.19 21.36
C LYS A 861 9.07 -21.15 21.79
N ALA A 862 10.18 -21.18 21.05
CA ALA A 862 11.29 -22.08 21.33
C ALA A 862 12.58 -21.27 21.57
N SER A 863 12.68 -20.62 22.74
CA SER A 863 13.96 -20.41 23.46
C SER A 863 13.74 -19.55 24.71
N PRO A 864 13.65 -20.15 25.91
CA PRO A 864 14.05 -19.47 27.13
C PRO A 864 15.58 -19.28 27.11
N PHE A 865 16.02 -18.14 27.65
CA PHE A 865 17.42 -17.84 27.94
C PHE A 865 18.22 -19.05 28.46
N GLN A 866 19.30 -19.41 27.78
CA GLN A 866 20.49 -19.95 28.45
C GLN A 866 21.75 -19.76 27.59
N ASN A 867 22.69 -19.00 28.18
CA ASN A 867 24.15 -19.00 28.03
C ASN A 867 24.80 -18.85 26.64
N ASN A 868 25.54 -17.75 26.52
CA ASN A 868 26.67 -17.53 25.62
C ASN A 868 27.78 -18.62 25.83
N PRO A 869 28.66 -18.91 24.84
CA PRO A 869 29.53 -17.89 24.24
C PRO A 869 29.76 -17.96 22.72
N LEU A 870 30.24 -16.81 22.22
CA LEU A 870 30.86 -16.54 20.92
C LEU A 870 31.65 -17.73 20.32
N SER A 871 31.31 -18.13 19.09
CA SER A 871 32.29 -18.26 18.00
C SER A 871 31.62 -18.54 16.65
N VAL A 872 32.20 -17.95 15.60
CA VAL A 872 32.03 -18.24 14.17
C VAL A 872 30.66 -17.86 13.55
N ILE A 873 30.63 -16.72 12.86
CA ILE A 873 30.63 -16.65 11.38
C ILE A 873 30.87 -15.17 11.02
N SER A 874 32.09 -14.92 10.57
CA SER A 874 32.48 -13.79 9.73
C SER A 874 31.70 -13.85 8.41
N THR A 875 31.54 -12.68 7.79
CA THR A 875 31.13 -12.45 6.39
C THR A 875 29.63 -12.38 6.14
N TYR A 876 29.03 -11.25 6.52
CA TYR A 876 28.15 -10.42 5.68
C TYR A 876 27.99 -9.08 6.40
N ILE A 877 28.92 -8.16 6.14
CA ILE A 877 28.67 -6.73 6.38
C ILE A 877 27.69 -6.30 5.30
N THR A 878 26.42 -6.63 5.47
CA THR A 878 25.35 -5.92 4.78
C THR A 878 25.08 -4.71 5.64
N THR A 879 25.70 -3.58 5.26
CA THR A 879 25.38 -2.25 5.77
C THR A 879 23.88 -2.05 5.57
N LEU A 880 23.10 -2.32 6.62
CA LEU A 880 21.65 -2.25 6.58
C LEU A 880 21.31 -0.77 6.34
N LEU A 881 20.66 -0.47 5.21
CA LEU A 881 20.05 0.83 4.97
C LEU A 881 19.10 1.11 6.13
N ILE A 882 19.50 2.01 7.03
CA ILE A 882 18.59 2.65 7.97
C ILE A 882 17.51 3.29 7.13
N SER A 883 16.27 2.92 7.42
CA SER A 883 15.08 3.48 6.81
C SER A 883 15.16 5.02 6.79
N GLN A 884 15.51 5.58 5.62
CA GLN A 884 15.23 6.98 5.28
C GLN A 884 13.76 7.19 4.90
N GLN A 885 12.91 6.18 5.13
CA GLN A 885 11.48 6.29 4.93
C GLN A 885 10.87 6.97 6.15
N GLN A 886 10.07 8.03 5.96
CA GLN A 886 9.29 8.66 7.02
C GLN A 886 8.10 7.78 7.49
N LYS A 887 8.16 6.46 7.30
CA LYS A 887 7.13 5.52 7.76
C LYS A 887 7.42 5.01 9.14
N ILE A 888 6.44 5.15 10.04
CA ILE A 888 6.41 4.37 11.27
C ILE A 888 6.18 2.90 10.90
N GLN A 889 7.11 2.03 11.25
CA GLN A 889 6.95 0.57 11.16
C GLN A 889 6.63 0.06 12.55
N ALA A 890 5.53 -0.68 12.73
CA ALA A 890 5.15 -1.22 14.03
C ALA A 890 4.57 -2.64 13.92
N GLN A 891 4.89 -3.34 12.84
CA GLN A 891 4.40 -4.68 12.55
C GLN A 891 4.96 -5.63 13.63
N GLY A 892 4.09 -6.25 14.44
CA GLY A 892 4.54 -7.17 15.49
C GLY A 892 4.59 -6.54 16.86
N ALA A 893 4.41 -5.23 16.98
CA ALA A 893 4.49 -4.57 18.27
C ALA A 893 3.33 -5.02 19.17
N LEU A 894 3.63 -5.41 20.41
CA LEU A 894 2.62 -5.86 21.38
C LEU A 894 2.22 -4.70 22.31
N ILE A 895 0.96 -4.30 22.25
CA ILE A 895 0.39 -3.18 23.02
C ILE A 895 -0.70 -3.73 23.95
N LEU A 896 -0.43 -3.83 25.25
CA LEU A 896 -1.38 -4.38 26.23
C LEU A 896 -2.19 -3.31 26.97
N LYS A 897 -1.63 -2.11 27.11
CA LYS A 897 -2.17 -0.91 27.78
C LYS A 897 -1.22 0.25 27.53
N GLY A 898 -1.71 1.46 27.29
CA GLY A 898 -0.86 2.65 27.10
C GLY A 898 -1.60 3.82 26.46
N GLU A 899 -1.05 5.02 26.67
CA GLU A 899 -1.52 6.27 26.06
C GLU A 899 -0.59 6.62 24.91
N PHE A 900 -1.14 6.79 23.72
CA PHE A 900 -0.39 7.22 22.54
C PHE A 900 -1.11 8.41 21.94
N ILE A 901 -0.64 9.62 22.24
CA ILE A 901 -1.32 10.87 21.90
C ILE A 901 -0.40 11.71 21.02
N ASN A 902 -0.89 12.13 19.84
CA ASN A 902 -0.15 13.05 18.98
C ASN A 902 -0.19 14.50 19.50
N GLN A 903 0.54 15.41 18.86
CA GLN A 903 0.54 16.83 19.25
C GLN A 903 -0.85 17.51 19.23
N SER A 904 -1.81 16.97 18.48
CA SER A 904 -3.19 17.47 18.39
C SER A 904 -4.14 16.84 19.41
N GLY A 905 -3.65 16.01 20.35
CA GLY A 905 -4.49 15.35 21.34
C GLY A 905 -5.21 14.10 20.82
N ILE A 906 -4.88 13.64 19.60
CA ILE A 906 -5.52 12.49 18.97
C ILE A 906 -4.84 11.21 19.44
N ASP A 907 -5.65 10.23 19.85
CA ASP A 907 -5.20 8.87 20.13
C ASP A 907 -4.74 8.19 18.82
N ILE A 908 -3.46 7.85 18.74
CA ILE A 908 -2.84 7.21 17.58
C ILE A 908 -2.84 5.68 17.67
N LYS A 909 -3.56 5.06 18.60
CA LYS A 909 -3.72 3.59 18.66
C LYS A 909 -4.21 3.01 17.33
N THR A 910 -5.16 3.69 16.67
CA THR A 910 -5.66 3.30 15.34
C THR A 910 -4.56 3.34 14.29
N PHE A 911 -3.68 4.34 14.35
CA PHE A 911 -2.54 4.47 13.45
C PHE A 911 -1.51 3.36 13.67
N LEU A 912 -1.14 3.05 14.93
CA LEU A 912 -0.29 1.89 15.25
C LEU A 912 -0.92 0.57 14.79
N LYS A 913 -2.24 0.41 14.94
CA LYS A 913 -2.99 -0.75 14.46
C LYS A 913 -2.93 -0.87 12.93
N GLN A 914 -3.04 0.24 12.19
CA GLN A 914 -2.87 0.26 10.73
C GLN A 914 -1.43 -0.11 10.29
N LYS A 915 -0.43 0.11 11.15
CA LYS A 915 0.97 -0.29 10.93
C LYS A 915 1.30 -1.72 11.39
N GLY A 916 0.30 -2.52 11.76
CA GLY A 916 0.47 -3.93 12.12
C GLY A 916 0.80 -4.19 13.59
N SER A 917 0.58 -3.22 14.48
CA SER A 917 0.67 -3.45 15.93
C SER A 917 -0.51 -4.28 16.46
N CYS A 918 -0.24 -5.17 17.39
CA CYS A 918 -1.22 -6.02 18.05
C CYS A 918 -1.66 -5.42 19.40
N PHE A 919 -2.97 -5.25 19.58
CA PHE A 919 -3.56 -4.78 20.84
C PHE A 919 -4.10 -5.97 21.65
N LEU A 920 -3.61 -6.13 22.88
CA LEU A 920 -3.94 -7.23 23.78
C LEU A 920 -5.04 -6.86 24.79
N GLU A 921 -5.74 -5.73 24.64
CA GLU A 921 -6.74 -5.21 25.59
C GLU A 921 -7.89 -6.19 25.91
N ASN A 922 -8.12 -7.22 25.06
CA ASN A 922 -9.15 -8.26 25.28
C ASN A 922 -8.63 -9.54 25.95
N PHE A 923 -7.37 -9.62 26.39
CA PHE A 923 -6.94 -10.69 27.28
C PHE A 923 -7.51 -10.46 28.68
N LYS A 924 -8.75 -10.91 28.89
CA LYS A 924 -9.19 -11.29 30.24
C LYS A 924 -8.14 -12.26 30.78
N GLN A 925 -7.62 -11.95 31.96
CA GLN A 925 -6.83 -12.85 32.77
C GLN A 925 -7.61 -14.15 32.98
N GLU A 926 -7.35 -15.18 32.19
CA GLU A 926 -7.44 -16.53 32.72
C GLU A 926 -6.16 -16.75 33.52
N ARG A 927 -6.27 -16.45 34.82
CA ARG A 927 -5.38 -17.04 35.82
C ARG A 927 -5.64 -18.54 35.83
N SER A 928 -4.62 -19.31 35.48
CA SER A 928 -4.32 -20.60 36.13
C SER A 928 -2.82 -20.79 36.15
#